data_AF-A0A9X1VSS0-F1
#
_entry.id   AF-A0A9X1VSS0-F1
#
_cell.length_a   1.000
_cell.length_b   1.000
_cell.length_c   1.000
_cell.angle_alpha   90.00
_cell.angle_beta   90.00
_cell.angle_gamma   90.00
#
_symmetry.space_group_name_H-M   'P 1'
#
loop_
_entity.id
_entity.type
_entity.pdbx_description
1 polymer ?
#
loop_
_entity_poly.entity_id
_entity_poly.type
_entity_poly.pdbx_seq_one_letter_code
_entity_poly.pdbx_strand_id
1 'polypeptide(L)'
;MKGFRLIALKTGAEQKRFITIPDSNRKIDPYKVLKTNTVYPFYANYSFPSNDFNKILIDNSTSVDLYSLDIEDHRLEVNISAIVGKNGSGKSSLIELLYLATYNIGCSLKLLRDVKSNRFLKGFKDLELELIYALGQKFFIVSFDKGGVVKSQIMIDKDGVVSDFHKPEYFSILDFREYFYTITINYSHYGLNATEVGKWINSLFHKNDGYQTPIVLNPMRTDGNIDIKRENQLLKRRLQANLLQNINDQIPNDSLRNIANNKIAISIEASYNKKTVDKFEENRKSNSQLRDNITTLIQKVFDFQISKNVLDTDMFINLCIDYICNKLYKIANNYNPYNKYLVEENNSKVLRNLNAFINHVYNSNSHIFFKVKGAILYIKYYDRLFSKEVNTKSKTIVFDIEKYSKIIDSIILDEKTFVNTYMLAPPSFFDTNIILSDDSSIDSLSSGEKQKMHSVSSIIYHLINLNSVSDYNLRIDPTNRFHSYRYLNIVLDEIELYYHPDWQRTYINDLLSAISKINKRNISYIQGLNIIFLTHSPYILSDIPVTNVLKLDEGKPFSSIDEPQTYGANIYDLLTDSFFLGKYYIGEKARLDIEKIINTLRSTKDKIIEPYFNEKPQEIKKRIEIISEDFLRTKLLRMYFNKYESDKVYQREMLLKQLKDLDN
;
A
#
# COMPACT_ATOMS: atom_id res chain seq x y z
N MET A 1 -26.98 4.81 -0.54
CA MET A 1 -25.64 4.28 -0.23
C MET A 1 -25.49 2.86 -0.76
N LYS A 2 -24.50 2.60 -1.63
CA LYS A 2 -24.15 1.26 -2.11
C LYS A 2 -22.66 0.99 -1.82
N GLY A 3 -22.29 -0.29 -1.70
CA GLY A 3 -20.91 -0.76 -1.57
C GLY A 3 -20.34 -1.03 -0.19
N PHE A 4 -19.10 -1.53 -0.22
CA PHE A 4 -18.33 -1.94 0.95
C PHE A 4 -17.78 -0.73 1.71
N ARG A 5 -18.05 -0.65 3.02
CA ARG A 5 -17.46 0.35 3.92
C ARG A 5 -17.02 -0.27 5.24
N LEU A 6 -15.83 0.10 5.71
CA LEU A 6 -15.41 -0.13 7.08
C LEU A 6 -15.96 1.01 7.95
N ILE A 7 -16.99 0.76 8.75
CA ILE A 7 -17.80 1.83 9.36
C ILE A 7 -17.15 2.35 10.63
N ALA A 8 -16.83 1.46 11.58
CA ALA A 8 -16.28 1.85 12.87
C ALA A 8 -15.54 0.70 13.54
N LEU A 9 -14.74 1.07 14.54
CA LEU A 9 -14.06 0.16 15.43
C LEU A 9 -14.34 0.58 16.87
N LYS A 10 -14.64 -0.39 17.75
CA LYS A 10 -14.88 -0.16 19.17
C LYS A 10 -13.79 -0.81 20.02
N THR A 11 -13.12 -0.02 20.86
CA THR A 11 -12.12 -0.52 21.81
C THR A 11 -12.78 -1.27 22.97
N GLY A 12 -12.07 -2.25 23.53
CA GLY A 12 -12.52 -3.03 24.68
C GLY A 12 -12.41 -2.31 26.02
N ALA A 13 -12.69 -3.04 27.10
CA ALA A 13 -12.77 -2.48 28.45
C ALA A 13 -11.40 -2.16 29.07
N GLU A 14 -11.35 -1.16 29.97
CA GLU A 14 -10.12 -0.71 30.66
C GLU A 14 -9.41 -1.84 31.41
N GLN A 15 -10.17 -2.80 31.96
CA GLN A 15 -9.62 -3.96 32.68
C GLN A 15 -8.74 -4.85 31.78
N LYS A 16 -8.92 -4.80 30.46
CA LYS A 16 -8.13 -5.53 29.46
C LYS A 16 -7.18 -4.62 28.68
N ARG A 17 -6.80 -3.46 29.23
CA ARG A 17 -5.90 -2.52 28.56
C ARG A 17 -4.54 -3.09 28.21
N PHE A 18 -4.01 -4.03 29.00
CA PHE A 18 -2.74 -4.68 28.69
C PHE A 18 -2.96 -6.13 28.29
N ILE A 19 -2.59 -6.46 27.05
CA ILE A 19 -2.72 -7.82 26.49
C ILE A 19 -1.37 -8.53 26.47
N THR A 20 -1.39 -9.83 26.70
CA THR A 20 -0.17 -10.65 26.72
C THR A 20 0.21 -11.06 25.29
N ILE A 21 1.46 -10.81 24.88
CA ILE A 21 1.97 -11.29 23.59
C ILE A 21 1.96 -12.83 23.61
N PRO A 22 1.39 -13.49 22.59
CA PRO A 22 1.39 -14.94 22.49
C PRO A 22 2.80 -15.54 22.62
N ASP A 23 2.91 -16.58 23.44
CA ASP A 23 4.17 -17.30 23.72
C ASP A 23 5.29 -16.39 24.30
N SER A 24 4.91 -15.30 24.96
CA SER A 24 5.81 -14.37 25.65
C SER A 24 5.22 -13.92 27.00
N ASN A 25 6.08 -13.52 27.94
CA ASN A 25 5.65 -12.88 29.19
C ASN A 25 5.49 -11.36 29.06
N ARG A 26 5.76 -10.79 27.87
CA ARG A 26 5.66 -9.35 27.62
C ARG A 26 4.20 -8.96 27.38
N LYS A 27 3.77 -7.89 28.04
CA LYS A 27 2.47 -7.24 27.78
C LYS A 27 2.65 -6.00 26.90
N ILE A 28 1.61 -5.68 26.14
CA ILE A 28 1.50 -4.47 25.33
C ILE A 28 0.16 -3.79 25.60
N ASP A 29 0.10 -2.47 25.48
CA ASP A 29 -1.15 -1.71 25.40
C ASP A 29 -1.54 -1.61 23.92
N PRO A 30 -2.58 -2.33 23.45
CA PRO A 30 -2.99 -2.29 22.06
C PRO A 30 -3.74 -0.99 21.71
N TYR A 31 -4.30 -0.29 22.71
CA TYR A 31 -5.07 0.94 22.51
C TYR A 31 -4.17 2.18 22.52
N LYS A 32 -3.03 2.13 23.22
CA LYS A 32 -2.06 3.22 23.36
C LYS A 32 -2.72 4.50 23.89
N VAL A 33 -2.90 5.51 23.04
CA VAL A 33 -3.54 6.79 23.36
C VAL A 33 -5.07 6.75 23.24
N LEU A 34 -5.61 5.76 22.52
CA LEU A 34 -7.05 5.60 22.31
C LEU A 34 -7.75 5.35 23.66
N LYS A 35 -8.93 5.93 23.82
CA LYS A 35 -9.82 5.64 24.94
C LYS A 35 -10.42 4.25 24.80
N THR A 36 -10.56 3.56 25.93
CA THR A 36 -11.24 2.26 26.07
C THR A 36 -12.75 2.44 26.03
N ASN A 37 -13.48 1.36 25.74
CA ASN A 37 -14.93 1.36 25.57
C ASN A 37 -15.42 2.52 24.69
N THR A 38 -14.73 2.79 23.59
CA THR A 38 -15.02 3.94 22.72
C THR A 38 -15.17 3.50 21.29
N VAL A 39 -16.22 3.97 20.61
CA VAL A 39 -16.45 3.77 19.18
C VAL A 39 -15.74 4.86 18.39
N TYR A 40 -14.94 4.45 17.41
CA TYR A 40 -14.23 5.30 16.47
C TYR A 40 -14.89 5.16 15.09
N PRO A 41 -15.82 6.07 14.73
CA PRO A 41 -16.48 6.05 13.43
C PRO A 41 -15.52 6.55 12.34
N PHE A 42 -15.27 5.76 11.29
CA PHE A 42 -14.49 6.20 10.13
C PHE A 42 -15.25 7.19 9.23
N TYR A 43 -16.56 7.30 9.44
CA TYR A 43 -17.48 8.13 8.67
C TYR A 43 -18.36 8.93 9.65
N ALA A 44 -18.33 10.25 9.55
CA ALA A 44 -19.02 11.17 10.46
C ALA A 44 -20.56 11.10 10.36
N ASN A 45 -21.08 10.59 9.24
CA ASN A 45 -22.51 10.42 9.03
C ASN A 45 -23.09 9.17 9.74
N TYR A 46 -22.25 8.38 10.40
CA TYR A 46 -22.67 7.32 11.33
C TYR A 46 -22.46 7.79 12.76
N SER A 47 -23.53 7.87 13.55
CA SER A 47 -23.44 8.20 14.97
C SER A 47 -23.84 7.02 15.85
N PHE A 48 -23.18 6.93 17.00
CA PHE A 48 -23.29 5.83 17.96
C PHE A 48 -23.65 6.40 19.34
N PRO A 49 -24.93 6.75 19.60
CA PRO A 49 -25.34 7.49 20.80
C PRO A 49 -25.00 6.79 22.11
N SER A 50 -25.03 5.45 22.10
CA SER A 50 -24.72 4.61 23.25
C SER A 50 -23.22 4.27 23.37
N ASN A 51 -22.39 4.78 22.46
CA ASN A 51 -20.96 4.44 22.37
C ASN A 51 -20.73 2.91 22.26
N ASP A 52 -21.64 2.24 21.57
CA ASP A 52 -21.65 0.82 21.24
C ASP A 52 -22.34 0.61 19.88
N PHE A 53 -22.54 -0.65 19.49
CA PHE A 53 -23.23 -1.01 18.24
C PHE A 53 -24.70 -1.42 18.43
N ASN A 54 -25.33 -1.08 19.56
CA ASN A 54 -26.75 -1.38 19.81
C ASN A 54 -27.68 -0.34 19.17
N LYS A 55 -27.19 0.89 18.96
CA LYS A 55 -27.92 1.95 18.28
C LYS A 55 -27.00 2.72 17.33
N ILE A 56 -27.36 2.73 16.05
CA ILE A 56 -26.59 3.33 14.95
C ILE A 56 -27.53 4.25 14.16
N LEU A 57 -27.31 5.56 14.26
CA LEU A 57 -28.05 6.52 13.42
C LEU A 57 -27.22 6.83 12.17
N ILE A 58 -27.87 6.77 11.01
CA ILE A 58 -27.23 6.98 9.71
C ILE A 58 -27.87 8.19 9.04
N ASP A 59 -27.08 9.26 8.86
CA ASP A 59 -27.47 10.35 7.99
C ASP A 59 -27.08 10.05 6.54
N ASN A 60 -28.07 9.95 5.67
CA ASN A 60 -27.89 9.71 4.24
C ASN A 60 -28.10 10.98 3.38
N SER A 61 -28.49 12.11 3.97
CA SER A 61 -28.88 13.33 3.26
C SER A 61 -27.76 13.92 2.40
N THR A 62 -26.51 13.66 2.76
CA THR A 62 -25.30 14.19 2.14
C THR A 62 -24.48 13.13 1.39
N SER A 63 -25.02 11.92 1.20
CA SER A 63 -24.28 10.81 0.58
C SER A 63 -24.22 10.91 -0.94
N VAL A 64 -23.00 11.02 -1.48
CA VAL A 64 -22.73 11.06 -2.92
C VAL A 64 -21.72 9.97 -3.30
N ASP A 65 -21.93 9.33 -4.45
CA ASP A 65 -20.95 8.42 -5.05
C ASP A 65 -19.96 9.25 -5.89
N LEU A 66 -18.78 9.52 -5.31
CA LEU A 66 -17.75 10.38 -5.89
C LEU A 66 -16.62 9.60 -6.58
N TYR A 67 -16.45 8.31 -6.27
CA TYR A 67 -15.20 7.60 -6.54
C TYR A 67 -15.37 6.28 -7.30
N SER A 68 -16.60 5.76 -7.41
CA SER A 68 -16.81 4.49 -8.11
C SER A 68 -16.36 4.56 -9.56
N LEU A 69 -15.84 3.45 -10.07
CA LEU A 69 -15.21 3.36 -11.38
C LEU A 69 -15.99 2.39 -12.27
N ASP A 70 -16.25 2.81 -13.51
CA ASP A 70 -16.75 1.92 -14.55
C ASP A 70 -15.57 1.43 -15.38
N ILE A 71 -15.25 0.14 -15.23
CA ILE A 71 -14.16 -0.53 -15.95
C ILE A 71 -14.79 -1.44 -16.99
N GLU A 72 -14.82 -0.98 -18.24
CA GLU A 72 -15.61 -1.62 -19.31
C GLU A 72 -17.09 -1.73 -18.90
N ASP A 73 -17.63 -2.94 -18.71
CA ASP A 73 -18.98 -3.23 -18.21
C ASP A 73 -19.01 -3.66 -16.72
N HIS A 74 -17.88 -3.56 -16.02
CA HIS A 74 -17.76 -3.87 -14.59
C HIS A 74 -17.72 -2.60 -13.76
N ARG A 75 -18.77 -2.36 -12.95
CA ARG A 75 -18.79 -1.27 -11.97
C ARG A 75 -18.08 -1.70 -10.69
N LEU A 76 -16.98 -1.02 -10.37
CA LEU A 76 -16.24 -1.16 -9.14
C LEU A 76 -16.66 -0.07 -8.16
N GLU A 77 -17.31 -0.45 -7.06
CA GLU A 77 -17.73 0.51 -6.03
C GLU A 77 -16.53 0.94 -5.18
N VAL A 78 -16.30 2.24 -5.03
CA VAL A 78 -15.14 2.76 -4.28
C VAL A 78 -15.62 3.76 -3.23
N ASN A 79 -15.21 3.55 -1.98
CA ASN A 79 -15.39 4.51 -0.89
C ASN A 79 -14.02 4.97 -0.40
N ILE A 80 -13.84 6.27 -0.21
CA ILE A 80 -12.61 6.87 0.32
C ILE A 80 -12.93 7.62 1.61
N SER A 81 -12.15 7.38 2.65
CA SER A 81 -12.21 8.09 3.94
C SER A 81 -10.82 8.51 4.42
N ALA A 82 -10.77 9.44 5.37
CA ALA A 82 -9.55 9.91 6.00
C ALA A 82 -9.63 9.90 7.52
N ILE A 83 -8.51 9.64 8.16
CA ILE A 83 -8.29 9.79 9.59
C ILE A 83 -7.26 10.91 9.75
N VAL A 84 -7.67 12.02 10.37
CA VAL A 84 -6.84 13.20 10.60
C VAL A 84 -6.75 13.50 12.10
N GLY A 85 -5.74 14.25 12.51
CA GLY A 85 -5.41 14.44 13.93
C GLY A 85 -3.97 14.85 14.11
N LYS A 86 -3.62 15.55 15.19
CA LYS A 86 -2.21 15.91 15.50
C LYS A 86 -1.33 14.66 15.64
N ASN A 87 -0.01 14.85 15.61
CA ASN A 87 0.93 13.77 15.95
C ASN A 87 0.62 13.26 17.36
N GLY A 88 0.55 11.93 17.51
CA GLY A 88 0.18 11.31 18.78
C GLY A 88 -1.32 11.26 19.08
N SER A 89 -2.21 11.71 18.18
CA SER A 89 -3.67 11.66 18.42
C SER A 89 -4.28 10.26 18.33
N GLY A 90 -3.54 9.27 17.84
CA GLY A 90 -3.98 7.86 17.79
C GLY A 90 -4.34 7.31 16.41
N LYS A 91 -4.09 8.05 15.32
CA LYS A 91 -4.36 7.60 13.93
C LYS A 91 -3.80 6.21 13.64
N SER A 92 -2.49 6.04 13.78
CA SER A 92 -1.83 4.74 13.53
C SER A 92 -2.23 3.69 14.57
N SER A 93 -2.47 4.09 15.82
CA SER A 93 -2.96 3.18 16.87
C SER A 93 -4.29 2.53 16.48
N LEU A 94 -5.21 3.30 15.89
CA LEU A 94 -6.53 2.82 15.49
C LEU A 94 -6.44 1.77 14.38
N ILE A 95 -5.54 1.99 13.43
CA ILE A 95 -5.30 1.04 12.34
C ILE A 95 -4.47 -0.16 12.80
N GLU A 96 -3.56 0.00 13.75
CA GLU A 96 -2.85 -1.12 14.37
C GLU A 96 -3.81 -2.08 15.12
N LEU A 97 -4.92 -1.58 15.66
CA LEU A 97 -5.99 -2.44 16.19
C LEU A 97 -6.63 -3.30 15.09
N LEU A 98 -6.81 -2.77 13.88
CA LEU A 98 -7.25 -3.58 12.73
C LEU A 98 -6.22 -4.66 12.37
N TYR A 99 -4.92 -4.38 12.52
CA TYR A 99 -3.87 -5.41 12.30
C TYR A 99 -3.94 -6.50 13.36
N LEU A 100 -4.14 -6.16 14.63
CA LEU A 100 -4.35 -7.13 15.71
C LEU A 100 -5.61 -7.97 15.50
N ALA A 101 -6.72 -7.34 15.08
CA ALA A 101 -7.95 -8.02 14.71
C ALA A 101 -7.69 -9.07 13.62
N THR A 102 -6.98 -8.66 12.57
CA THR A 102 -6.68 -9.53 11.44
C THR A 102 -5.70 -10.65 11.81
N TYR A 103 -4.73 -10.37 12.67
CA TYR A 103 -3.84 -11.39 13.24
C TYR A 103 -4.63 -12.43 14.03
N ASN A 104 -5.59 -12.01 14.85
CA ASN A 104 -6.44 -12.92 15.61
C ASN A 104 -7.34 -13.78 14.71
N ILE A 105 -7.90 -13.23 13.62
CA ILE A 105 -8.59 -14.01 12.58
C ILE A 105 -7.63 -15.05 11.97
N GLY A 106 -6.43 -14.63 11.57
CA GLY A 106 -5.44 -15.51 10.97
C GLY A 106 -5.02 -16.65 11.90
N CYS A 107 -4.92 -16.39 13.20
CA CYS A 107 -4.63 -17.41 14.21
C CYS A 107 -5.83 -18.35 14.44
N SER A 108 -7.05 -17.82 14.60
CA SER A 108 -8.25 -18.64 14.87
C SER A 108 -8.54 -19.62 13.73
N LEU A 109 -8.29 -19.19 12.49
CA LEU A 109 -8.44 -19.99 11.27
C LEU A 109 -7.21 -20.83 10.92
N LYS A 110 -6.16 -20.81 11.76
CA LYS A 110 -4.91 -21.56 11.53
C LYS A 110 -4.21 -21.23 10.20
N LEU A 111 -4.28 -19.97 9.79
CA LEU A 111 -3.62 -19.45 8.58
C LEU A 111 -2.19 -19.00 8.86
N LEU A 112 -1.94 -18.50 10.08
CA LEU A 112 -0.63 -17.98 10.49
C LEU A 112 0.26 -19.05 11.13
N ARG A 113 1.53 -19.11 10.70
CA ARG A 113 2.53 -20.05 11.19
C ARG A 113 3.87 -19.37 11.46
N ASP A 114 4.59 -19.91 12.44
CA ASP A 114 5.98 -19.54 12.66
C ASP A 114 6.86 -20.08 11.53
N VAL A 115 7.68 -19.21 10.93
CA VAL A 115 8.49 -19.55 9.75
C VAL A 115 9.54 -20.62 10.04
N LYS A 116 10.06 -20.67 11.28
CA LYS A 116 11.14 -21.60 11.65
C LYS A 116 10.62 -22.97 12.09
N SER A 117 9.61 -22.98 12.95
CA SER A 117 9.06 -24.18 13.57
C SER A 117 7.84 -24.76 12.84
N ASN A 118 7.26 -24.02 11.90
CA ASN A 118 6.05 -24.39 11.14
C ASN A 118 4.79 -24.64 12.01
N ARG A 119 4.85 -24.26 13.31
CA ARG A 119 3.73 -24.34 14.24
C ARG A 119 2.74 -23.21 13.99
N PHE A 120 1.45 -23.48 14.21
CA PHE A 120 0.43 -22.45 14.17
C PHE A 120 0.68 -21.40 15.25
N LEU A 121 0.54 -20.13 14.89
CA LEU A 121 0.61 -19.04 15.84
C LEU A 121 -0.67 -18.99 16.68
N LYS A 122 -0.52 -18.53 17.93
CA LYS A 122 -1.65 -18.31 18.84
C LYS A 122 -2.10 -16.85 18.75
N GLY A 123 -3.41 -16.65 18.82
CA GLY A 123 -4.01 -15.31 18.90
C GLY A 123 -3.87 -14.69 20.29
N PHE A 124 -4.10 -13.39 20.38
CA PHE A 124 -4.17 -12.67 21.66
C PHE A 124 -5.48 -13.02 22.37
N LYS A 125 -5.39 -13.74 23.50
CA LYS A 125 -6.58 -14.16 24.28
C LYS A 125 -7.30 -12.99 24.94
N ASP A 126 -6.54 -11.98 25.34
CA ASP A 126 -7.04 -10.83 26.10
C ASP A 126 -7.49 -9.68 25.17
N LEU A 127 -7.39 -9.84 23.84
CA LEU A 127 -7.83 -8.83 22.89
C LEU A 127 -9.35 -8.69 22.95
N GLU A 128 -9.81 -7.48 23.22
CA GLU A 128 -11.21 -7.10 23.19
C GLU A 128 -11.43 -5.96 22.20
N LEU A 129 -12.22 -6.23 21.18
CA LEU A 129 -12.40 -5.32 20.06
C LEU A 129 -13.68 -5.68 19.33
N GLU A 130 -14.39 -4.69 18.81
CA GLU A 130 -15.48 -4.93 17.87
C GLU A 130 -15.28 -4.09 16.60
N LEU A 131 -15.59 -4.68 15.46
CA LEU A 131 -15.50 -4.06 14.16
C LEU A 131 -16.85 -4.10 13.48
N ILE A 132 -17.31 -2.98 12.95
CA ILE A 132 -18.52 -2.92 12.12
C ILE A 132 -18.19 -2.50 10.69
N TYR A 133 -18.77 -3.21 9.72
CA TYR A 133 -18.66 -2.90 8.29
C TYR A 133 -20.00 -3.15 7.59
N ALA A 134 -20.18 -2.54 6.42
CA ALA A 134 -21.36 -2.72 5.59
C ALA A 134 -20.98 -3.22 4.19
N LEU A 135 -21.86 -4.05 3.62
CA LEU A 135 -21.88 -4.50 2.23
C LEU A 135 -23.22 -4.10 1.61
N GLY A 136 -23.27 -2.92 1.00
CA GLY A 136 -24.54 -2.34 0.54
C GLY A 136 -25.46 -2.03 1.72
N GLN A 137 -26.58 -2.74 1.83
CA GLN A 137 -27.54 -2.57 2.92
C GLN A 137 -27.35 -3.57 4.08
N LYS A 138 -26.43 -4.53 3.93
CA LYS A 138 -26.14 -5.51 4.98
C LYS A 138 -25.04 -4.98 5.90
N PHE A 139 -25.25 -5.10 7.20
CA PHE A 139 -24.28 -4.71 8.22
C PHE A 139 -23.77 -5.94 8.96
N PHE A 140 -22.49 -5.93 9.30
CA PHE A 140 -21.83 -7.03 9.98
C PHE A 140 -20.97 -6.50 11.12
N ILE A 141 -21.04 -7.19 12.26
CA ILE A 141 -20.16 -6.97 13.41
C ILE A 141 -19.23 -8.17 13.53
N VAL A 142 -17.93 -7.91 13.74
CA VAL A 142 -16.95 -8.92 14.13
C VAL A 142 -16.45 -8.57 15.53
N SER A 143 -16.70 -9.44 16.49
CA SER A 143 -16.31 -9.27 17.88
C SER A 143 -15.17 -10.21 18.23
N PHE A 144 -14.19 -9.66 18.94
CA PHE A 144 -13.00 -10.34 19.45
C PHE A 144 -13.08 -10.34 20.96
N ASP A 145 -13.18 -11.50 21.59
CA ASP A 145 -13.14 -11.63 23.06
C ASP A 145 -12.67 -13.03 23.46
N LYS A 146 -11.90 -13.12 24.56
CA LYS A 146 -11.39 -14.38 25.14
C LYS A 146 -10.68 -15.28 24.12
N GLY A 147 -10.05 -14.67 23.10
CA GLY A 147 -9.36 -15.36 22.01
C GLY A 147 -10.29 -15.97 20.94
N GLY A 148 -11.60 -15.81 21.08
CA GLY A 148 -12.59 -16.14 20.06
C GLY A 148 -12.79 -14.99 19.07
N VAL A 149 -13.25 -15.34 17.87
CA VAL A 149 -13.70 -14.39 16.85
C VAL A 149 -15.10 -14.80 16.43
N VAL A 150 -16.06 -13.88 16.55
CA VAL A 150 -17.47 -14.11 16.28
C VAL A 150 -17.96 -13.07 15.28
N LYS A 151 -18.77 -13.48 14.31
CA LYS A 151 -19.41 -12.62 13.33
C LYS A 151 -20.93 -12.65 13.52
N SER A 152 -21.55 -11.48 13.46
CA SER A 152 -23.01 -11.31 13.44
C SER A 152 -23.41 -10.47 12.25
N GLN A 153 -24.49 -10.84 11.57
CA GLN A 153 -25.18 -9.96 10.63
C GLN A 153 -26.30 -9.23 11.38
N ILE A 154 -26.42 -7.92 11.19
CA ILE A 154 -27.40 -7.08 11.90
C ILE A 154 -28.34 -6.38 10.92
N MET A 155 -29.50 -5.99 11.43
CA MET A 155 -30.40 -5.02 10.79
C MET A 155 -30.49 -3.76 11.64
N ILE A 156 -30.67 -2.63 10.98
CA ILE A 156 -30.84 -1.31 11.60
C ILE A 156 -32.24 -0.84 11.23
N ASP A 157 -33.08 -0.55 12.22
CA ASP A 157 -34.42 -0.03 11.98
C ASP A 157 -34.41 1.48 11.66
N LYS A 158 -35.59 2.08 11.48
CA LYS A 158 -35.73 3.51 11.14
C LYS A 158 -35.25 4.45 12.26
N ASP A 159 -35.29 4.00 13.51
CA ASP A 159 -34.85 4.74 14.70
C ASP A 159 -33.37 4.46 15.04
N GLY A 160 -32.71 3.67 14.18
CA GLY A 160 -31.32 3.25 14.32
C GLY A 160 -31.09 2.13 15.32
N VAL A 161 -32.14 1.49 15.85
CA VAL A 161 -31.99 0.37 16.79
C VAL A 161 -31.47 -0.84 16.02
N VAL A 162 -30.44 -1.47 16.59
CA VAL A 162 -29.81 -2.65 16.01
C VAL A 162 -30.47 -3.91 16.56
N SER A 163 -30.94 -4.75 15.65
CA SER A 163 -31.42 -6.09 15.97
C SER A 163 -30.57 -7.14 15.25
N ASP A 164 -30.15 -8.17 15.99
CA ASP A 164 -29.44 -9.30 15.40
C ASP A 164 -30.32 -10.00 14.36
N PHE A 165 -29.81 -10.10 13.14
CA PHE A 165 -30.50 -10.80 12.06
C PHE A 165 -30.32 -12.32 12.20
N HIS A 166 -29.15 -12.74 12.70
CA HIS A 166 -28.76 -14.14 12.93
C HIS A 166 -28.07 -14.27 14.29
N LYS A 167 -28.08 -15.48 14.86
CA LYS A 167 -27.30 -15.76 16.07
C LYS A 167 -25.81 -15.51 15.78
N PRO A 168 -25.03 -14.97 16.73
CA PRO A 168 -23.59 -14.81 16.56
C PRO A 168 -22.93 -16.16 16.26
N GLU A 169 -22.14 -16.22 15.18
CA GLU A 169 -21.45 -17.44 14.73
C GLU A 169 -19.93 -17.29 14.83
N TYR A 170 -19.23 -18.39 15.10
CA TYR A 170 -17.77 -18.38 15.06
C TYR A 170 -17.29 -18.03 13.66
N PHE A 171 -16.38 -17.05 13.58
CA PHE A 171 -15.80 -16.62 12.31
C PHE A 171 -15.09 -17.81 11.65
N SER A 172 -15.44 -18.07 10.41
CA SER A 172 -14.98 -19.22 9.65
C SER A 172 -14.36 -18.79 8.33
N ILE A 173 -13.74 -19.75 7.66
CA ILE A 173 -13.24 -19.60 6.30
C ILE A 173 -14.33 -19.18 5.30
N LEU A 174 -15.58 -19.60 5.52
CA LEU A 174 -16.70 -19.32 4.60
C LEU A 174 -17.07 -17.83 4.59
N ASP A 175 -16.75 -17.13 5.68
CA ASP A 175 -17.06 -15.71 5.85
C ASP A 175 -16.24 -14.80 4.93
N PHE A 176 -15.11 -15.26 4.39
CA PHE A 176 -14.23 -14.43 3.56
C PHE A 176 -14.88 -13.87 2.28
N ARG A 177 -15.94 -14.50 1.77
CA ARG A 177 -16.72 -13.94 0.64
C ARG A 177 -17.49 -12.67 0.99
N GLU A 178 -17.89 -12.54 2.25
CA GLU A 178 -18.59 -11.38 2.81
C GLU A 178 -17.72 -10.62 3.83
N TYR A 179 -16.42 -10.89 3.84
CA TYR A 179 -15.43 -10.11 4.57
C TYR A 179 -14.49 -9.42 3.57
N PHE A 180 -13.48 -8.74 4.08
CA PHE A 180 -12.55 -7.98 3.26
C PHE A 180 -11.09 -8.35 3.50
N TYR A 181 -10.26 -8.14 2.48
CA TYR A 181 -8.82 -8.26 2.57
C TYR A 181 -8.20 -6.87 2.76
N THR A 182 -7.24 -6.73 3.67
CA THR A 182 -6.58 -5.44 3.93
C THR A 182 -5.23 -5.32 3.21
N ILE A 183 -5.03 -4.26 2.43
CA ILE A 183 -3.75 -3.89 1.83
C ILE A 183 -3.27 -2.63 2.53
N THR A 184 -2.19 -2.73 3.31
CA THR A 184 -1.60 -1.56 3.97
C THR A 184 -0.34 -1.12 3.25
N ILE A 185 -0.23 0.18 2.99
CA ILE A 185 1.00 0.84 2.57
C ILE A 185 1.42 1.83 3.65
N ASN A 186 2.58 1.56 4.26
CA ASN A 186 3.20 2.43 5.26
C ASN A 186 4.70 2.51 4.95
N TYR A 187 5.20 3.69 4.60
CA TYR A 187 6.64 3.94 4.37
C TYR A 187 7.32 4.64 5.55
N SER A 188 6.63 4.80 6.69
CA SER A 188 7.22 5.33 7.92
C SER A 188 8.26 4.35 8.47
N HIS A 189 9.52 4.78 8.45
CA HIS A 189 10.68 3.96 8.83
C HIS A 189 10.65 3.52 10.30
N TYR A 190 10.05 4.32 11.18
CA TYR A 190 9.96 4.03 12.61
C TYR A 190 8.66 3.33 13.02
N GLY A 191 7.71 3.16 12.09
CA GLY A 191 6.48 2.41 12.35
C GLY A 191 6.70 0.90 12.35
N LEU A 192 5.72 0.14 12.84
CA LEU A 192 5.59 -1.33 12.68
C LEU A 192 6.89 -2.13 12.96
N ASN A 193 7.71 -1.65 13.91
CA ASN A 193 8.96 -2.28 14.27
C ASN A 193 8.70 -3.47 15.19
N ALA A 194 8.96 -4.69 14.72
CA ALA A 194 8.66 -5.91 15.45
C ALA A 194 9.40 -6.04 16.81
N THR A 195 10.51 -5.31 17.01
CA THR A 195 11.20 -5.26 18.32
C THR A 195 10.41 -4.42 19.33
N GLU A 196 9.65 -3.44 18.87
CA GLU A 196 8.83 -2.53 19.68
C GLU A 196 7.42 -3.07 19.85
N VAL A 197 6.70 -3.34 18.76
CA VAL A 197 5.28 -3.77 18.79
C VAL A 197 5.11 -5.27 19.06
N GLY A 198 6.17 -6.06 18.87
CA GLY A 198 6.20 -7.50 19.06
C GLY A 198 6.28 -8.29 17.75
N LYS A 199 6.83 -9.50 17.83
CA LYS A 199 7.11 -10.37 16.66
C LYS A 199 5.87 -10.82 15.87
N TRP A 200 4.69 -10.71 16.45
CA TRP A 200 3.42 -11.07 15.80
C TRP A 200 3.24 -10.32 14.47
N ILE A 201 3.69 -9.07 14.38
CA ILE A 201 3.56 -8.23 13.18
C ILE A 201 4.31 -8.81 11.97
N ASN A 202 5.43 -9.51 12.20
CA ASN A 202 6.23 -10.10 11.12
C ASN A 202 5.41 -11.07 10.28
N SER A 203 4.44 -11.77 10.90
CA SER A 203 3.57 -12.72 10.21
C SER A 203 2.63 -12.08 9.19
N LEU A 204 2.34 -10.78 9.32
CA LEU A 204 1.42 -10.03 8.45
C LEU A 204 2.09 -9.40 7.23
N PHE A 205 3.43 -9.41 7.14
CA PHE A 205 4.17 -8.96 5.96
C PHE A 205 4.30 -10.05 4.87
N HIS A 206 3.97 -11.30 5.19
CA HIS A 206 4.25 -12.45 4.32
C HIS A 206 3.19 -12.66 3.23
N LYS A 207 3.51 -12.23 2.01
CA LYS A 207 2.70 -12.44 0.79
C LYS A 207 2.68 -13.88 0.26
N ASN A 208 3.59 -14.72 0.73
CA ASN A 208 3.82 -16.06 0.16
C ASN A 208 2.75 -17.07 0.61
N ASP A 209 1.78 -16.68 1.44
CA ASP A 209 0.68 -17.55 1.81
C ASP A 209 -0.38 -17.66 0.70
N GLY A 210 -0.28 -16.86 -0.36
CA GLY A 210 -1.25 -16.81 -1.44
C GLY A 210 -2.50 -16.03 -1.11
N TYR A 211 -2.35 -14.93 -0.37
CA TYR A 211 -3.43 -14.03 0.01
C TYR A 211 -4.48 -14.74 0.87
N GLN A 212 -4.06 -15.73 1.68
CA GLN A 212 -4.99 -16.49 2.53
C GLN A 212 -5.24 -15.79 3.86
N THR A 213 -4.21 -15.16 4.42
CA THR A 213 -4.35 -14.25 5.56
C THR A 213 -4.97 -12.95 5.06
N PRO A 214 -6.05 -12.43 5.67
CA PRO A 214 -6.80 -11.27 5.20
C PRO A 214 -6.07 -9.91 5.33
N ILE A 215 -4.73 -9.89 5.27
CA ILE A 215 -3.93 -8.67 5.25
C ILE A 215 -2.59 -8.89 4.56
N VAL A 216 -2.09 -7.83 3.93
CA VAL A 216 -0.68 -7.66 3.61
C VAL A 216 -0.19 -6.28 4.05
N LEU A 217 0.93 -6.25 4.76
CA LEU A 217 1.66 -5.02 5.07
C LEU A 217 2.78 -4.80 4.04
N ASN A 218 2.82 -3.62 3.43
CA ASN A 218 3.85 -3.20 2.47
C ASN A 218 4.51 -1.87 2.89
N PRO A 219 5.84 -1.72 2.69
CA PRO A 219 6.80 -2.69 2.18
C PRO A 219 7.13 -3.78 3.22
N MET A 220 7.81 -4.85 2.79
CA MET A 220 8.23 -5.92 3.72
C MET A 220 9.21 -5.35 4.75
N ARG A 221 8.97 -5.61 6.05
CA ARG A 221 9.91 -5.31 7.13
C ARG A 221 10.47 -6.57 7.73
N THR A 222 11.76 -6.56 8.07
CA THR A 222 12.41 -7.61 8.86
C THR A 222 12.96 -6.97 10.13
N ASP A 223 12.25 -7.15 11.24
CA ASP A 223 12.55 -6.51 12.53
C ASP A 223 12.71 -4.99 12.39
N GLY A 224 11.71 -4.36 11.74
CA GLY A 224 11.68 -2.92 11.45
C GLY A 224 12.43 -2.49 10.19
N ASN A 225 13.39 -3.29 9.70
CA ASN A 225 14.23 -2.89 8.57
C ASN A 225 13.54 -3.08 7.22
N ILE A 226 13.58 -2.06 6.37
CA ILE A 226 13.14 -2.09 4.98
C ILE A 226 14.38 -2.22 4.08
N ASP A 227 14.43 -3.28 3.26
CA ASP A 227 15.46 -3.43 2.23
C ASP A 227 15.03 -2.69 0.96
N ILE A 228 15.48 -1.44 0.83
CA ILE A 228 15.15 -0.56 -0.30
C ILE A 228 15.63 -1.13 -1.65
N LYS A 229 16.78 -1.82 -1.67
CA LYS A 229 17.28 -2.44 -2.90
C LYS A 229 16.33 -3.52 -3.38
N ARG A 230 15.86 -4.37 -2.45
CA ARG A 230 14.86 -5.39 -2.75
C ARG A 230 13.52 -4.77 -3.14
N GLU A 231 13.06 -3.71 -2.47
CA GLU A 231 11.81 -3.04 -2.84
C GLU A 231 11.89 -2.45 -4.26
N ASN A 232 13.00 -1.84 -4.66
CA ASN A 232 13.18 -1.35 -6.04
C ASN A 232 13.17 -2.49 -7.08
N GLN A 233 13.78 -3.64 -6.77
CA GLN A 233 13.69 -4.82 -7.64
C GLN A 233 12.25 -5.35 -7.73
N LEU A 234 11.52 -5.37 -6.62
CA LEU A 234 10.12 -5.79 -6.59
C LEU A 234 9.22 -4.83 -7.38
N LEU A 235 9.43 -3.52 -7.24
CA LEU A 235 8.74 -2.49 -8.03
C LEU A 235 8.89 -2.73 -9.53
N LYS A 236 10.12 -2.85 -10.04
CA LYS A 236 10.37 -3.12 -11.46
C LYS A 236 9.65 -4.38 -11.93
N ARG A 237 9.66 -5.44 -11.10
CA ARG A 237 8.93 -6.69 -11.39
C ARG A 237 7.41 -6.48 -11.44
N ARG A 238 6.83 -5.71 -10.51
CA ARG A 238 5.40 -5.40 -10.48
C ARG A 238 4.99 -4.60 -11.72
N LEU A 239 5.79 -3.60 -12.07
CA LEU A 239 5.57 -2.78 -13.26
C LEU A 239 5.61 -3.61 -14.53
N GLN A 240 6.63 -4.45 -14.74
CA GLN A 240 6.73 -5.29 -15.95
C GLN A 240 5.46 -6.10 -16.23
N ALA A 241 4.86 -6.69 -15.20
CA ALA A 241 3.64 -7.48 -15.36
C ALA A 241 2.42 -6.64 -15.79
N ASN A 242 2.42 -5.33 -15.48
CA ASN A 242 1.38 -4.39 -15.90
C ASN A 242 1.69 -3.82 -17.29
N LEU A 243 2.94 -3.42 -17.52
CA LEU A 243 3.43 -2.83 -18.77
C LEU A 243 3.23 -3.76 -19.98
N LEU A 244 3.46 -5.06 -19.75
CA LEU A 244 3.41 -6.09 -20.78
C LEU A 244 1.99 -6.63 -21.05
N GLN A 245 0.97 -6.07 -20.41
CA GLN A 245 -0.41 -6.38 -20.78
C GLN A 245 -0.70 -5.77 -22.16
N ASN A 246 -1.51 -6.47 -22.95
CA ASN A 246 -2.07 -5.88 -24.14
C ASN A 246 -3.08 -4.80 -23.74
N ILE A 247 -3.00 -3.68 -24.45
CA ILE A 247 -3.81 -2.50 -24.20
C ILE A 247 -4.98 -2.39 -25.21
N ASN A 248 -5.21 -3.41 -26.05
CA ASN A 248 -6.35 -3.50 -26.99
C ASN A 248 -6.56 -2.22 -27.80
N ASP A 249 -5.51 -1.74 -28.44
CA ASP A 249 -5.47 -0.50 -29.24
C ASP A 249 -5.73 0.82 -28.46
N GLN A 250 -5.79 0.78 -27.13
CA GLN A 250 -5.74 1.99 -26.31
C GLN A 250 -4.44 2.75 -26.52
N ILE A 251 -4.48 4.07 -26.35
CA ILE A 251 -3.29 4.91 -26.38
C ILE A 251 -2.46 4.60 -25.12
N PRO A 252 -1.12 4.45 -25.21
CA PRO A 252 -0.28 4.13 -24.04
C PRO A 252 -0.48 5.06 -22.83
N ASN A 253 -0.79 6.34 -23.05
CA ASN A 253 -1.13 7.32 -22.00
C ASN A 253 -2.29 6.90 -21.10
N ASP A 254 -3.27 6.21 -21.69
CA ASP A 254 -4.50 5.78 -21.04
C ASP A 254 -4.38 4.36 -20.49
N SER A 255 -3.20 3.76 -20.57
CA SER A 255 -2.93 2.42 -20.05
C SER A 255 -1.98 2.45 -18.86
N LEU A 256 -1.75 1.27 -18.26
CA LEU A 256 -0.73 1.09 -17.21
C LEU A 256 0.72 1.28 -17.72
N ARG A 257 0.92 1.56 -19.03
CA ARG A 257 2.22 1.96 -19.59
C ARG A 257 2.63 3.38 -19.21
N ASN A 258 1.68 4.24 -18.86
CA ASN A 258 1.94 5.55 -18.27
C ASN A 258 2.17 5.40 -16.76
N ILE A 259 3.45 5.34 -16.35
CA ILE A 259 3.82 4.99 -14.98
C ILE A 259 3.80 6.18 -14.01
N ALA A 260 3.92 7.41 -14.51
CA ALA A 260 3.80 8.66 -13.76
C ALA A 260 3.76 9.85 -14.73
N ASN A 261 2.78 10.76 -14.64
CA ASN A 261 2.77 12.06 -15.34
C ASN A 261 3.35 12.06 -16.78
N ASN A 262 2.76 11.29 -17.70
CA ASN A 262 3.20 11.15 -19.10
C ASN A 262 4.59 10.52 -19.30
N LYS A 263 5.14 9.86 -18.27
CA LYS A 263 6.28 8.94 -18.41
C LYS A 263 5.77 7.61 -18.93
N ILE A 264 5.80 7.44 -20.24
CA ILE A 264 5.33 6.24 -20.93
C ILE A 264 6.49 5.26 -21.04
N ALA A 265 6.33 4.04 -20.53
CA ALA A 265 7.30 2.98 -20.74
C ALA A 265 7.21 2.42 -22.16
N ILE A 266 8.34 2.39 -22.87
CA ILE A 266 8.44 1.93 -24.26
C ILE A 266 9.19 0.61 -24.40
N SER A 267 10.21 0.37 -23.58
CA SER A 267 10.98 -0.86 -23.65
C SER A 267 11.48 -1.32 -22.27
N ILE A 268 11.84 -2.60 -22.19
CA ILE A 268 12.49 -3.21 -21.03
C ILE A 268 13.85 -3.70 -21.48
N GLU A 269 14.91 -3.14 -20.88
CA GLU A 269 16.25 -3.67 -21.03
C GLU A 269 16.49 -4.75 -19.97
N ALA A 270 17.08 -5.87 -20.37
CA ALA A 270 17.42 -6.97 -19.48
C ALA A 270 18.87 -7.38 -19.68
N SER A 271 19.60 -7.52 -18.59
CA SER A 271 20.98 -8.03 -18.59
C SER A 271 21.10 -9.16 -17.59
N TYR A 272 21.99 -10.11 -17.84
CA TYR A 272 22.16 -11.23 -16.93
C TYR A 272 22.68 -10.77 -15.56
N ASN A 273 22.00 -11.16 -14.48
CA ASN A 273 22.49 -10.91 -13.14
C ASN A 273 23.71 -11.79 -12.88
N LYS A 274 24.91 -11.19 -12.91
CA LYS A 274 26.19 -11.91 -12.81
C LYS A 274 26.25 -12.87 -11.64
N LYS A 275 25.86 -12.43 -10.43
CA LYS A 275 25.85 -13.28 -9.23
C LYS A 275 24.92 -14.49 -9.35
N THR A 276 23.81 -14.33 -10.06
CA THR A 276 22.84 -15.41 -10.26
C THR A 276 23.35 -16.40 -11.31
N VAL A 277 23.98 -15.90 -12.38
CA VAL A 277 24.61 -16.73 -13.41
C VAL A 277 25.76 -17.55 -12.82
N ASP A 278 26.69 -16.92 -12.10
CA ASP A 278 27.84 -17.59 -11.47
C ASP A 278 27.34 -18.75 -10.57
N LYS A 279 26.30 -18.50 -9.78
CA LYS A 279 25.67 -19.52 -8.93
C LYS A 279 25.03 -20.67 -9.72
N PHE A 280 24.44 -20.39 -10.87
CA PHE A 280 23.85 -21.44 -11.71
C PHE A 280 24.92 -22.26 -12.42
N GLU A 281 26.02 -21.65 -12.85
CA GLU A 281 27.17 -22.36 -13.41
C GLU A 281 27.82 -23.32 -12.40
N GLU A 282 27.92 -22.92 -11.13
CA GLU A 282 28.36 -23.80 -10.04
C GLU A 282 27.39 -24.98 -9.83
N ASN A 283 26.08 -24.70 -9.77
CA ASN A 283 25.04 -25.72 -9.56
C ASN A 283 24.90 -26.70 -10.74
N ARG A 284 25.23 -26.27 -11.97
CA ARG A 284 25.21 -27.12 -13.17
C ARG A 284 26.09 -28.34 -13.03
N LYS A 285 27.28 -28.18 -12.44
CA LYS A 285 28.26 -29.26 -12.27
C LYS A 285 27.83 -30.30 -11.23
N SER A 286 27.06 -29.89 -10.22
CA SER A 286 26.67 -30.74 -9.08
C SER A 286 25.34 -31.49 -9.26
N ASN A 287 24.47 -31.08 -10.20
CA ASN A 287 23.09 -31.59 -10.31
C ASN A 287 22.69 -32.09 -11.71
N SER A 288 23.63 -32.63 -12.50
CA SER A 288 23.37 -33.06 -13.90
C SER A 288 22.15 -33.99 -14.03
N GLN A 289 22.08 -35.05 -13.21
CA GLN A 289 20.97 -36.01 -13.26
C GLN A 289 19.60 -35.38 -13.00
N LEU A 290 19.52 -34.46 -12.03
CA LEU A 290 18.27 -33.75 -11.72
C LEU A 290 17.85 -32.85 -12.89
N ARG A 291 18.81 -32.19 -13.54
CA ARG A 291 18.55 -31.36 -14.72
C ARG A 291 18.00 -32.20 -15.86
N ASP A 292 18.60 -33.35 -16.16
CA ASP A 292 18.17 -34.22 -17.26
C ASP A 292 16.75 -34.76 -17.01
N ASN A 293 16.48 -35.19 -15.77
CA ASN A 293 15.16 -35.66 -15.35
C ASN A 293 14.11 -34.54 -15.48
N ILE A 294 14.39 -33.34 -14.98
CA ILE A 294 13.47 -32.19 -15.08
C ILE A 294 13.26 -31.80 -16.55
N THR A 295 14.32 -31.72 -17.35
CA THR A 295 14.27 -31.35 -18.77
C THR A 295 13.41 -32.34 -19.56
N THR A 296 13.55 -33.63 -19.29
CA THR A 296 12.71 -34.68 -19.91
C THR A 296 11.24 -34.55 -19.48
N LEU A 297 10.99 -34.29 -18.20
CA LEU A 297 9.63 -34.16 -17.67
C LEU A 297 8.92 -32.90 -18.18
N ILE A 298 9.58 -31.75 -18.26
CA ILE A 298 8.95 -30.52 -18.77
C ILE A 298 8.64 -30.64 -20.27
N GLN A 299 9.52 -31.23 -21.08
CA GLN A 299 9.25 -31.51 -22.50
C GLN A 299 8.01 -32.39 -22.67
N LYS A 300 7.90 -33.45 -21.87
CA LYS A 300 6.75 -34.36 -21.88
C LYS A 300 5.45 -33.69 -21.41
N VAL A 301 5.49 -32.97 -20.28
CA VAL A 301 4.28 -32.45 -19.62
C VAL A 301 3.76 -31.18 -20.31
N PHE A 302 4.64 -30.30 -20.80
CA PHE A 302 4.26 -29.06 -21.49
C PHE A 302 4.21 -29.20 -23.01
N ASP A 303 4.42 -30.42 -23.52
CA ASP A 303 4.27 -30.78 -24.94
C ASP A 303 5.15 -29.94 -25.87
N PHE A 304 6.48 -30.06 -25.70
CA PHE A 304 7.47 -29.44 -26.58
C PHE A 304 8.79 -30.24 -26.58
N GLN A 305 9.69 -29.95 -27.52
CA GLN A 305 10.99 -30.63 -27.64
C GLN A 305 12.12 -29.60 -27.68
N ILE A 306 13.25 -29.95 -27.07
CA ILE A 306 14.50 -29.17 -27.11
C ILE A 306 15.54 -30.04 -27.81
N SER A 307 16.13 -29.51 -28.89
CA SER A 307 17.18 -30.25 -29.59
C SER A 307 18.43 -30.40 -28.70
N LYS A 308 19.12 -31.54 -28.81
CA LYS A 308 20.32 -31.82 -28.01
C LYS A 308 21.41 -30.76 -28.21
N ASN A 309 21.61 -30.29 -29.44
CA ASN A 309 22.56 -29.22 -29.75
C ASN A 309 22.25 -27.93 -28.97
N VAL A 310 20.97 -27.57 -28.81
CA VAL A 310 20.56 -26.38 -28.05
C VAL A 310 20.81 -26.58 -26.55
N LEU A 311 20.54 -27.76 -25.99
CA LEU A 311 20.88 -28.07 -24.59
C LEU A 311 22.38 -27.98 -24.33
N ASP A 312 23.21 -28.33 -25.31
CA ASP A 312 24.66 -28.30 -25.17
C ASP A 312 25.24 -26.88 -25.33
N THR A 313 24.63 -26.03 -26.17
CA THR A 313 25.25 -24.77 -26.63
C THR A 313 24.54 -23.48 -26.21
N ASP A 314 23.24 -23.52 -25.90
CA ASP A 314 22.46 -22.32 -25.59
C ASP A 314 22.52 -21.98 -24.10
N MET A 315 23.18 -20.86 -23.78
CA MET A 315 23.36 -20.39 -22.41
C MET A 315 22.01 -20.04 -21.75
N PHE A 316 21.09 -19.42 -22.48
CA PHE A 316 19.81 -18.96 -21.92
C PHE A 316 18.93 -20.14 -21.51
N ILE A 317 18.81 -21.16 -22.36
CA ILE A 317 18.02 -22.36 -22.05
C ILE A 317 18.61 -23.07 -20.83
N ASN A 318 19.93 -23.18 -20.78
CA ASN A 318 20.62 -23.79 -19.63
C ASN A 318 20.36 -23.02 -18.33
N LEU A 319 20.39 -21.69 -18.35
CA LEU A 319 20.05 -20.85 -17.19
C LEU A 319 18.59 -21.01 -16.77
N CYS A 320 17.65 -21.15 -17.72
CA CYS A 320 16.26 -21.43 -17.41
C CYS A 320 16.09 -22.77 -16.70
N ILE A 321 16.76 -23.82 -17.15
CA ILE A 321 16.72 -25.16 -16.51
C ILE A 321 17.26 -25.07 -15.08
N ASP A 322 18.41 -24.42 -14.87
CA ASP A 322 18.96 -24.21 -13.52
C ASP A 322 18.02 -23.42 -12.63
N TYR A 323 17.39 -22.39 -13.17
CA TYR A 323 16.42 -21.59 -12.46
C TYR A 323 15.22 -22.43 -12.03
N ILE A 324 14.69 -23.28 -12.91
CA ILE A 324 13.58 -24.20 -12.64
C ILE A 324 13.96 -25.15 -11.49
N CYS A 325 15.11 -25.83 -11.59
CA CYS A 325 15.60 -26.75 -10.55
C CYS A 325 15.69 -26.05 -9.17
N ASN A 326 16.35 -24.89 -9.12
CA ASN A 326 16.48 -24.11 -7.90
C ASN A 326 15.14 -23.63 -7.33
N LYS A 327 14.19 -23.27 -8.20
CA LYS A 327 12.87 -22.82 -7.78
C LYS A 327 12.00 -23.94 -7.27
N LEU A 328 12.01 -25.11 -7.92
CA LEU A 328 11.32 -26.30 -7.43
C LEU A 328 11.83 -26.70 -6.04
N TYR A 329 13.16 -26.69 -5.85
CA TYR A 329 13.77 -26.93 -4.54
C TYR A 329 13.27 -25.92 -3.49
N LYS A 330 13.33 -24.62 -3.80
CA LYS A 330 12.83 -23.57 -2.89
C LYS A 330 11.35 -23.69 -2.60
N ILE A 331 10.54 -24.08 -3.59
CA ILE A 331 9.10 -24.29 -3.38
C ILE A 331 8.90 -25.47 -2.43
N ALA A 332 9.53 -26.60 -2.71
CA ALA A 332 9.42 -27.78 -1.87
C ALA A 332 9.99 -27.56 -0.46
N ASN A 333 10.97 -26.67 -0.27
CA ASN A 333 11.56 -26.40 1.04
C ASN A 333 10.78 -25.36 1.87
N ASN A 334 10.16 -24.37 1.20
CA ASN A 334 9.59 -23.21 1.89
C ASN A 334 8.07 -23.31 2.06
N TYR A 335 7.40 -24.17 1.29
CA TYR A 335 5.95 -24.25 1.28
C TYR A 335 5.53 -25.66 1.69
N ASN A 336 4.97 -25.76 2.90
CA ASN A 336 4.67 -27.02 3.57
C ASN A 336 3.90 -28.06 2.72
N PRO A 337 2.89 -27.70 1.90
CA PRO A 337 2.19 -28.67 1.04
C PRO A 337 3.11 -29.40 0.03
N TYR A 338 4.27 -28.82 -0.26
CA TYR A 338 5.24 -29.30 -1.23
C TYR A 338 6.48 -29.95 -0.56
N ASN A 339 6.59 -29.96 0.78
CA ASN A 339 7.65 -30.65 1.51
C ASN A 339 7.71 -32.15 1.20
N LYS A 340 6.56 -32.76 0.81
CA LYS A 340 6.46 -34.15 0.36
C LYS A 340 7.33 -34.49 -0.86
N TYR A 341 7.81 -33.47 -1.58
CA TYR A 341 8.71 -33.63 -2.72
C TYR A 341 10.20 -33.54 -2.31
N LEU A 342 10.51 -33.35 -1.02
CA LEU A 342 11.88 -33.38 -0.49
C LEU A 342 12.12 -34.62 0.36
N VAL A 343 13.30 -35.20 0.19
CA VAL A 343 13.83 -36.29 1.02
C VAL A 343 15.24 -35.93 1.47
N GLU A 344 15.60 -36.29 2.71
CA GLU A 344 16.98 -36.15 3.20
C GLU A 344 17.82 -37.36 2.77
N GLU A 345 18.89 -37.10 2.02
CA GLU A 345 19.87 -38.07 1.56
C GLU A 345 21.29 -37.52 1.84
N ASN A 346 22.14 -38.28 2.53
CA ASN A 346 23.53 -37.93 2.80
C ASN A 346 23.73 -36.50 3.35
N ASN A 347 22.97 -36.11 4.38
CA ASN A 347 22.95 -34.76 4.97
C ASN A 347 22.56 -33.64 4.00
N SER A 348 21.92 -33.95 2.88
CA SER A 348 21.41 -33.00 1.89
C SER A 348 19.94 -33.26 1.57
N LYS A 349 19.15 -32.22 1.31
CA LYS A 349 17.76 -32.39 0.87
C LYS A 349 17.73 -32.49 -0.66
N VAL A 350 17.06 -33.51 -1.18
CA VAL A 350 16.96 -33.79 -2.62
C VAL A 350 15.50 -33.86 -3.05
N LEU A 351 15.20 -33.42 -4.27
CA LEU A 351 13.87 -33.52 -4.85
C LEU A 351 13.55 -34.95 -5.30
N ARG A 352 12.40 -35.48 -4.90
CA ARG A 352 11.84 -36.76 -5.36
C ARG A 352 10.43 -36.59 -5.93
N ASN A 353 9.92 -37.66 -6.55
CA ASN A 353 8.60 -37.68 -7.19
C ASN A 353 8.40 -36.56 -8.21
N LEU A 354 9.46 -36.26 -8.97
CA LEU A 354 9.52 -35.14 -9.92
C LEU A 354 8.36 -35.16 -10.92
N ASN A 355 7.97 -36.32 -11.43
CA ASN A 355 6.84 -36.44 -12.35
C ASN A 355 5.54 -35.89 -11.73
N ALA A 356 5.21 -36.29 -10.50
CA ALA A 356 4.05 -35.77 -9.79
C ALA A 356 4.19 -34.27 -9.49
N PHE A 357 5.41 -33.79 -9.18
CA PHE A 357 5.65 -32.39 -8.90
C PHE A 357 5.47 -31.52 -10.15
N ILE A 358 6.06 -31.90 -11.29
CA ILE A 358 5.94 -31.17 -12.55
C ILE A 358 4.49 -31.21 -13.08
N ASN A 359 3.77 -32.33 -12.93
CA ASN A 359 2.34 -32.37 -13.22
C ASN A 359 1.54 -31.42 -12.32
N HIS A 360 1.90 -31.31 -11.04
CA HIS A 360 1.27 -30.34 -10.15
C HIS A 360 1.59 -28.89 -10.56
N VAL A 361 2.84 -28.61 -10.98
CA VAL A 361 3.23 -27.33 -11.55
C VAL A 361 2.36 -27.03 -12.76
N TYR A 362 2.27 -27.92 -13.74
CA TYR A 362 1.49 -27.74 -14.97
C TYR A 362 0.02 -27.41 -14.71
N ASN A 363 -0.62 -28.18 -13.82
CA ASN A 363 -2.05 -28.03 -13.53
C ASN A 363 -2.38 -26.90 -12.53
N SER A 364 -1.41 -26.41 -11.75
CA SER A 364 -1.66 -25.38 -10.74
C SER A 364 -1.64 -23.98 -11.32
N ASN A 365 -2.60 -23.13 -10.96
CA ASN A 365 -2.56 -21.69 -11.28
C ASN A 365 -2.18 -20.85 -10.05
N SER A 366 -1.55 -21.49 -9.06
CA SER A 366 -1.01 -20.76 -7.91
C SER A 366 0.17 -19.89 -8.34
N HIS A 367 0.17 -18.64 -7.88
CA HIS A 367 1.29 -17.70 -8.04
C HIS A 367 2.64 -18.24 -7.54
N ILE A 368 2.63 -19.24 -6.64
CA ILE A 368 3.81 -19.99 -6.17
C ILE A 368 4.60 -20.57 -7.36
N PHE A 369 3.89 -21.06 -8.38
CA PHE A 369 4.47 -21.73 -9.54
C PHE A 369 4.75 -20.81 -10.72
N PHE A 370 4.28 -19.56 -10.71
CA PHE A 370 4.39 -18.68 -11.89
C PHE A 370 5.83 -18.49 -12.36
N LYS A 371 6.80 -18.45 -11.44
CA LYS A 371 8.23 -18.35 -11.80
C LYS A 371 8.75 -19.61 -12.48
N VAL A 372 8.29 -20.79 -12.06
CA VAL A 372 8.68 -22.07 -12.67
C VAL A 372 8.01 -22.21 -14.03
N LYS A 373 6.69 -22.04 -14.09
CA LYS A 373 5.93 -22.06 -15.35
C LYS A 373 6.49 -21.06 -16.35
N GLY A 374 6.75 -19.82 -15.91
CA GLY A 374 7.34 -18.78 -16.73
C GLY A 374 8.65 -19.22 -17.38
N ALA A 375 9.59 -19.74 -16.58
CA ALA A 375 10.85 -20.24 -17.12
C ALA A 375 10.67 -21.40 -18.12
N ILE A 376 9.68 -22.28 -17.92
CA ILE A 376 9.35 -23.34 -18.88
C ILE A 376 8.77 -22.77 -20.18
N LEU A 377 7.85 -21.81 -20.08
CA LEU A 377 7.25 -21.13 -21.24
C LEU A 377 8.30 -20.36 -22.05
N TYR A 378 9.28 -19.75 -21.37
CA TYR A 378 10.42 -19.10 -22.03
C TYR A 378 11.26 -20.05 -22.87
N ILE A 379 11.40 -21.31 -22.43
CA ILE A 379 12.06 -22.35 -23.22
C ILE A 379 11.15 -22.78 -24.39
N LYS A 380 9.88 -23.08 -24.10
CA LYS A 380 8.91 -23.57 -25.11
C LYS A 380 8.70 -22.59 -26.26
N TYR A 381 8.62 -21.30 -25.95
CA TYR A 381 8.36 -20.23 -26.93
C TYR A 381 9.60 -19.38 -27.22
N TYR A 382 10.80 -19.93 -27.03
CA TYR A 382 12.06 -19.21 -27.18
C TYR A 382 12.16 -18.41 -28.48
N ASP A 383 11.91 -19.04 -29.64
CA ASP A 383 12.01 -18.39 -30.96
C ASP A 383 10.96 -17.29 -31.20
N ARG A 384 9.81 -17.36 -30.49
CA ARG A 384 8.76 -16.34 -30.59
C ARG A 384 9.07 -15.16 -29.67
N LEU A 385 9.56 -15.44 -28.47
CA LEU A 385 9.90 -14.44 -27.45
C LEU A 385 11.17 -13.67 -27.82
N PHE A 386 12.14 -14.35 -28.42
CA PHE A 386 13.37 -13.81 -28.93
C PHE A 386 13.40 -14.02 -30.44
N SER A 387 13.10 -12.98 -31.22
CA SER A 387 13.24 -13.04 -32.69
C SER A 387 14.67 -13.48 -33.06
N LYS A 388 14.88 -14.09 -34.24
CA LYS A 388 16.21 -14.56 -34.70
C LYS A 388 17.33 -13.52 -34.65
N GLU A 389 16.98 -12.24 -34.63
CA GLU A 389 17.91 -11.10 -34.54
C GLU A 389 18.40 -10.81 -33.11
N VAL A 390 17.73 -11.33 -32.07
CA VAL A 390 18.10 -11.09 -30.67
C VAL A 390 19.18 -12.08 -30.26
N ASN A 391 20.41 -11.59 -30.12
CA ASN A 391 21.49 -12.39 -29.58
C ASN A 391 21.32 -12.54 -28.05
N THR A 392 20.81 -13.68 -27.59
CA THR A 392 20.66 -13.98 -26.16
C THR A 392 22.00 -14.17 -25.43
N LYS A 393 23.12 -14.27 -26.16
CA LYS A 393 24.48 -14.20 -25.60
C LYS A 393 24.98 -12.76 -25.41
N SER A 394 24.26 -11.76 -25.94
CA SER A 394 24.59 -10.36 -25.70
C SER A 394 24.45 -10.03 -24.21
N LYS A 395 25.18 -9.01 -23.75
CA LYS A 395 25.09 -8.55 -22.36
C LYS A 395 23.72 -7.94 -22.03
N THR A 396 23.01 -7.42 -23.04
CA THR A 396 21.76 -6.68 -22.87
C THR A 396 20.76 -7.05 -23.96
N ILE A 397 19.57 -7.46 -23.54
CA ILE A 397 18.42 -7.77 -24.38
C ILE A 397 17.40 -6.63 -24.23
N VAL A 398 16.85 -6.15 -25.34
CA VAL A 398 15.81 -5.10 -25.33
C VAL A 398 14.48 -5.69 -25.76
N PHE A 399 13.48 -5.57 -24.91
CA PHE A 399 12.09 -5.94 -25.19
C PHE A 399 11.29 -4.68 -25.48
N ASP A 400 10.88 -4.48 -26.73
CA ASP A 400 9.87 -3.48 -27.07
C ASP A 400 8.53 -3.88 -26.45
N ILE A 401 7.95 -3.01 -25.60
CA ILE A 401 6.78 -3.36 -24.79
C ILE A 401 5.57 -3.68 -25.67
N GLU A 402 5.34 -2.92 -26.75
CA GLU A 402 4.18 -3.11 -27.61
C GLU A 402 4.28 -4.44 -28.36
N LYS A 403 5.39 -4.66 -29.07
CA LYS A 403 5.65 -5.90 -29.81
C LYS A 403 5.61 -7.10 -28.86
N TYR A 404 6.25 -7.00 -27.70
CA TYR A 404 6.31 -8.09 -26.74
C TYR A 404 4.95 -8.40 -26.11
N SER A 405 4.10 -7.39 -25.86
CA SER A 405 2.73 -7.61 -25.38
C SER A 405 1.88 -8.42 -26.39
N LYS A 406 2.00 -8.15 -27.70
CA LYS A 406 1.30 -8.90 -28.75
C LYS A 406 1.78 -10.36 -28.82
N ILE A 407 3.09 -10.59 -28.65
CA ILE A 407 3.66 -11.94 -28.57
C ILE A 407 3.11 -12.69 -27.34
N ILE A 408 3.09 -12.04 -26.17
CA ILE A 408 2.54 -12.60 -24.94
C ILE A 408 1.09 -13.04 -25.13
N ASP A 409 0.25 -12.19 -25.72
CA ASP A 409 -1.14 -12.52 -25.97
C ASP A 409 -1.31 -13.71 -26.90
N SER A 410 -0.51 -13.79 -27.98
CA SER A 410 -0.52 -14.96 -28.86
C SER A 410 -0.16 -16.26 -28.12
N ILE A 411 0.81 -16.21 -27.18
CA ILE A 411 1.20 -17.36 -26.36
C ILE A 411 0.09 -17.73 -25.39
N ILE A 412 -0.58 -16.74 -24.78
CA ILE A 412 -1.72 -16.98 -23.88
C ILE A 412 -2.88 -17.66 -24.61
N LEU A 413 -3.11 -17.31 -25.89
CA LEU A 413 -4.15 -17.94 -26.72
C LEU A 413 -3.79 -19.37 -27.16
N ASP A 414 -2.51 -19.62 -27.45
CA ASP A 414 -2.03 -20.93 -27.89
C ASP A 414 -1.92 -21.95 -26.73
N GLU A 415 -1.74 -21.49 -25.49
CA GLU A 415 -1.53 -22.36 -24.34
C GLU A 415 -2.84 -22.98 -23.82
N LYS A 416 -2.83 -24.31 -23.70
CA LYS A 416 -3.96 -25.08 -23.15
C LYS A 416 -4.11 -24.87 -21.64
N THR A 417 -3.03 -24.48 -20.97
CA THR A 417 -3.02 -24.23 -19.54
C THR A 417 -3.10 -22.74 -19.24
N PHE A 418 -3.44 -22.41 -17.98
CA PHE A 418 -3.43 -21.03 -17.55
C PHE A 418 -2.02 -20.43 -17.67
N VAL A 419 -1.94 -19.38 -18.49
CA VAL A 419 -0.80 -18.49 -18.63
C VAL A 419 -1.26 -17.05 -18.44
N ASN A 420 -0.39 -16.24 -17.84
CA ASN A 420 -0.61 -14.81 -17.70
C ASN A 420 0.68 -14.03 -17.97
N THR A 421 0.54 -12.71 -18.12
CA THR A 421 1.64 -11.78 -18.40
C THR A 421 2.78 -11.87 -17.37
N TYR A 422 2.48 -12.15 -16.10
CA TYR A 422 3.51 -12.25 -15.06
C TYR A 422 4.47 -13.44 -15.29
N MET A 423 3.97 -14.56 -15.83
CA MET A 423 4.81 -15.70 -16.20
C MET A 423 5.75 -15.38 -17.36
N LEU A 424 5.32 -14.51 -18.27
CA LEU A 424 6.03 -14.14 -19.50
C LEU A 424 6.83 -12.83 -19.40
N ALA A 425 6.87 -12.22 -18.21
CA ALA A 425 7.80 -11.14 -17.89
C ALA A 425 9.23 -11.68 -17.72
N PRO A 426 10.29 -10.91 -18.08
CA PRO A 426 11.69 -11.34 -18.03
C PRO A 426 12.03 -12.12 -16.76
N PRO A 427 12.60 -13.34 -16.81
CA PRO A 427 12.88 -14.15 -15.63
C PRO A 427 13.77 -13.44 -14.62
N SER A 428 13.65 -13.80 -13.33
CA SER A 428 14.33 -13.06 -12.25
C SER A 428 15.84 -13.28 -12.14
N PHE A 429 16.44 -14.02 -13.08
CA PHE A 429 17.89 -14.08 -13.25
C PHE A 429 18.42 -12.96 -14.17
N PHE A 430 17.52 -12.17 -14.77
CA PHE A 430 17.85 -10.89 -15.36
C PHE A 430 17.74 -9.76 -14.34
N ASP A 431 18.71 -8.86 -14.39
CA ASP A 431 18.54 -7.48 -13.92
C ASP A 431 17.88 -6.69 -15.03
N THR A 432 16.83 -5.92 -14.69
CA THR A 432 16.01 -5.24 -15.68
C THR A 432 15.94 -3.74 -15.42
N ASN A 433 15.78 -2.99 -16.50
CA ASN A 433 15.54 -1.56 -16.50
C ASN A 433 14.36 -1.23 -17.41
N ILE A 434 13.56 -0.24 -17.04
CA ILE A 434 12.42 0.21 -17.85
C ILE A 434 12.84 1.54 -18.47
N ILE A 435 12.76 1.61 -19.80
CA ILE A 435 13.08 2.79 -20.59
C ILE A 435 11.79 3.50 -20.97
N LEU A 436 11.82 4.81 -20.81
CA LEU A 436 10.69 5.71 -21.02
C LEU A 436 10.77 6.37 -22.40
N SER A 437 9.67 6.96 -22.84
CA SER A 437 9.54 7.64 -24.13
C SER A 437 10.47 8.84 -24.32
N ASP A 438 11.06 9.37 -23.25
CA ASP A 438 12.07 10.43 -23.26
C ASP A 438 13.51 9.86 -23.17
N ASP A 439 13.69 8.57 -23.48
CA ASP A 439 14.92 7.78 -23.37
C ASP A 439 15.51 7.71 -21.95
N SER A 440 14.81 8.25 -20.95
CA SER A 440 15.23 8.14 -19.56
C SER A 440 14.90 6.76 -18.98
N SER A 441 15.65 6.38 -17.95
CA SER A 441 15.36 5.18 -17.17
C SER A 441 14.44 5.51 -16.00
N ILE A 442 13.61 4.56 -15.61
CA ILE A 442 12.84 4.61 -14.35
C ILE A 442 13.71 4.86 -13.10
N ASP A 443 14.99 4.49 -13.14
CA ASP A 443 15.92 4.72 -12.04
C ASP A 443 16.33 6.20 -11.93
N SER A 444 16.12 7.01 -12.98
CA SER A 444 16.38 8.45 -12.98
C SER A 444 15.27 9.28 -12.33
N LEU A 445 14.11 8.67 -12.04
CA LEU A 445 12.99 9.35 -11.38
C LEU A 445 13.40 9.90 -10.01
N SER A 446 12.80 11.03 -9.64
CA SER A 446 12.96 11.65 -8.32
C SER A 446 12.46 10.75 -7.19
N SER A 447 12.87 11.04 -5.95
CA SER A 447 12.46 10.25 -4.78
C SER A 447 10.94 10.23 -4.59
N GLY A 448 10.26 11.36 -4.77
CA GLY A 448 8.81 11.41 -4.62
C GLY A 448 8.06 10.74 -5.79
N GLU A 449 8.55 10.81 -7.04
CA GLU A 449 7.99 10.03 -8.16
C GLU A 449 8.09 8.53 -7.87
N LYS A 450 9.26 8.09 -7.41
CA LYS A 450 9.48 6.70 -7.02
C LYS A 450 8.54 6.28 -5.92
N GLN A 451 8.35 7.08 -4.87
CA GLN A 451 7.44 6.74 -3.78
C GLN A 451 5.99 6.62 -4.26
N LYS A 452 5.51 7.56 -5.09
CA LYS A 452 4.17 7.51 -5.65
C LYS A 452 3.97 6.25 -6.47
N MET A 453 4.92 5.97 -7.37
CA MET A 453 4.92 4.77 -8.19
C MET A 453 5.00 3.48 -7.36
N HIS A 454 5.80 3.45 -6.30
CA HIS A 454 5.87 2.35 -5.34
C HIS A 454 4.51 2.08 -4.70
N SER A 455 3.82 3.11 -4.22
CA SER A 455 2.50 2.97 -3.59
C SER A 455 1.45 2.48 -4.58
N VAL A 456 1.26 3.19 -5.70
CA VAL A 456 0.23 2.88 -6.71
C VAL A 456 0.48 1.50 -7.33
N SER A 457 1.70 1.22 -7.81
CA SER A 457 2.01 -0.08 -8.43
C SER A 457 1.84 -1.25 -7.45
N SER A 458 2.09 -1.03 -6.15
CA SER A 458 1.83 -2.04 -5.12
C SER A 458 0.34 -2.33 -4.98
N ILE A 459 -0.52 -1.30 -4.98
CA ILE A 459 -1.97 -1.47 -4.92
C ILE A 459 -2.44 -2.25 -6.16
N ILE A 460 -2.10 -1.79 -7.36
CA ILE A 460 -2.49 -2.43 -8.62
C ILE A 460 -2.05 -3.90 -8.64
N TYR A 461 -0.80 -4.16 -8.24
CA TYR A 461 -0.30 -5.54 -8.14
C TYR A 461 -1.12 -6.41 -7.19
N HIS A 462 -1.53 -5.87 -6.04
CA HIS A 462 -2.35 -6.63 -5.08
C HIS A 462 -3.77 -6.86 -5.60
N LEU A 463 -4.41 -5.86 -6.19
CA LEU A 463 -5.73 -5.99 -6.81
C LEU A 463 -5.76 -7.13 -7.84
N ILE A 464 -4.81 -7.12 -8.78
CA ILE A 464 -4.72 -8.12 -9.86
C ILE A 464 -4.50 -9.53 -9.28
N ASN A 465 -3.62 -9.67 -8.30
CA ASN A 465 -3.33 -10.99 -7.72
C ASN A 465 -4.50 -11.52 -6.87
N LEU A 466 -5.15 -10.68 -6.08
CA LEU A 466 -6.33 -11.06 -5.30
C LEU A 466 -7.46 -11.50 -6.23
N ASN A 467 -7.69 -10.77 -7.32
CA ASN A 467 -8.64 -11.17 -8.36
C ASN A 467 -8.29 -12.55 -8.98
N SER A 468 -7.01 -12.81 -9.22
CA SER A 468 -6.55 -14.08 -9.81
C SER A 468 -6.84 -15.30 -8.92
N VAL A 469 -6.93 -15.14 -7.60
CA VAL A 469 -7.30 -16.24 -6.69
C VAL A 469 -8.75 -16.68 -6.95
N SER A 470 -9.66 -15.72 -7.13
CA SER A 470 -11.05 -16.00 -7.49
C SER A 470 -11.15 -16.68 -8.86
N ASP A 471 -10.40 -16.19 -9.85
CA ASP A 471 -10.36 -16.81 -11.19
C ASP A 471 -9.86 -18.26 -11.12
N TYR A 472 -8.82 -18.52 -10.32
CA TYR A 472 -8.29 -19.86 -10.11
C TYR A 472 -9.34 -20.79 -9.51
N ASN A 473 -10.06 -20.34 -8.49
CA ASN A 473 -11.05 -21.14 -7.78
C ASN A 473 -12.19 -21.64 -8.68
N LEU A 474 -12.50 -20.94 -9.79
CA LEU A 474 -13.50 -21.40 -10.75
C LEU A 474 -13.07 -22.64 -11.53
N ARG A 475 -11.76 -22.90 -11.64
CA ARG A 475 -11.18 -23.93 -12.50
C ARG A 475 -10.74 -25.18 -11.74
N ILE A 476 -10.96 -25.23 -10.44
CA ILE A 476 -10.54 -26.33 -9.57
C ILE A 476 -11.68 -26.86 -8.71
N ASP A 477 -11.46 -28.07 -8.19
CA ASP A 477 -12.38 -28.75 -7.28
C ASP A 477 -12.72 -27.88 -6.06
N PRO A 478 -14.01 -27.75 -5.67
CA PRO A 478 -14.44 -26.97 -4.53
C PRO A 478 -13.70 -27.27 -3.21
N THR A 479 -13.30 -28.52 -2.98
CA THR A 479 -12.59 -28.96 -1.76
C THR A 479 -11.15 -28.44 -1.68
N ASN A 480 -10.57 -28.02 -2.81
CA ASN A 480 -9.19 -27.54 -2.91
C ASN A 480 -9.10 -26.02 -3.13
N ARG A 481 -10.24 -25.30 -3.03
CA ARG A 481 -10.28 -23.85 -3.28
C ARG A 481 -9.52 -23.09 -2.21
N PHE A 482 -8.77 -22.10 -2.67
CA PHE A 482 -8.24 -21.07 -1.80
C PHE A 482 -9.38 -20.16 -1.34
N HIS A 483 -9.17 -19.46 -0.24
CA HIS A 483 -10.05 -18.40 0.17
C HIS A 483 -9.88 -17.20 -0.77
N SER A 484 -10.99 -16.54 -1.09
CA SER A 484 -11.03 -15.44 -2.04
C SER A 484 -11.89 -14.30 -1.52
N TYR A 485 -11.52 -13.07 -1.86
CA TYR A 485 -12.13 -11.85 -1.34
C TYR A 485 -12.77 -11.06 -2.47
N ARG A 486 -13.97 -10.53 -2.21
CA ARG A 486 -14.69 -9.63 -3.13
C ARG A 486 -14.54 -8.17 -2.74
N TYR A 487 -14.16 -7.91 -1.50
CA TYR A 487 -14.09 -6.58 -0.92
C TYR A 487 -12.70 -6.34 -0.37
N LEU A 488 -12.14 -5.18 -0.63
CA LEU A 488 -10.75 -4.87 -0.28
C LEU A 488 -10.67 -3.55 0.48
N ASN A 489 -10.02 -3.57 1.64
CA ASN A 489 -9.71 -2.39 2.43
C ASN A 489 -8.26 -1.97 2.12
N ILE A 490 -8.05 -0.76 1.61
CA ILE A 490 -6.72 -0.23 1.32
C ILE A 490 -6.42 0.84 2.37
N VAL A 491 -5.33 0.68 3.10
CA VAL A 491 -4.87 1.62 4.12
C VAL A 491 -3.62 2.31 3.63
N LEU A 492 -3.66 3.64 3.56
CA LEU A 492 -2.58 4.50 3.11
C LEU A 492 -2.13 5.36 4.28
N ASP A 493 -1.01 4.97 4.89
CA ASP A 493 -0.51 5.59 6.11
C ASP A 493 0.66 6.54 5.82
N GLU A 494 0.39 7.84 5.95
CA GLU A 494 1.31 8.95 5.70
C GLU A 494 2.06 8.81 4.37
N ILE A 495 1.33 8.44 3.31
CA ILE A 495 1.90 8.19 1.98
C ILE A 495 2.47 9.46 1.35
N GLU A 496 2.09 10.63 1.85
CA GLU A 496 2.50 11.96 1.38
C GLU A 496 3.89 12.42 1.83
N LEU A 497 4.55 11.72 2.76
CA LEU A 497 5.76 12.21 3.46
C LEU A 497 6.94 12.62 2.55
N TYR A 498 7.03 12.12 1.31
CA TYR A 498 8.05 12.55 0.34
C TYR A 498 7.46 13.13 -0.96
N TYR A 499 6.18 13.49 -0.96
CA TYR A 499 5.54 14.08 -2.12
C TYR A 499 5.70 15.59 -2.14
N HIS A 500 6.01 16.11 -3.32
CA HIS A 500 5.76 17.52 -3.63
C HIS A 500 4.27 17.83 -3.42
N PRO A 501 3.88 19.01 -2.89
CA PRO A 501 2.47 19.36 -2.65
C PRO A 501 1.54 19.09 -3.82
N ASP A 502 1.98 19.41 -5.05
CA ASP A 502 1.19 19.14 -6.26
C ASP A 502 0.88 17.64 -6.46
N TRP A 503 1.77 16.74 -6.06
CA TRP A 503 1.50 15.29 -6.13
C TRP A 503 0.62 14.78 -5.00
N GLN A 504 0.60 15.47 -3.86
CA GLN A 504 -0.40 15.20 -2.83
C GLN A 504 -1.80 15.56 -3.36
N ARG A 505 -1.90 16.71 -4.03
CA ARG A 505 -3.13 17.21 -4.66
C ARG A 505 -3.67 16.29 -5.75
N THR A 506 -2.82 15.70 -6.60
CA THR A 506 -3.30 14.81 -7.67
C THR A 506 -3.45 13.35 -7.23
N TYR A 507 -3.08 12.98 -5.99
CA TYR A 507 -2.89 11.59 -5.61
C TYR A 507 -4.14 10.71 -5.77
N ILE A 508 -5.29 11.16 -5.28
CA ILE A 508 -6.54 10.37 -5.35
C ILE A 508 -6.95 10.17 -6.82
N ASN A 509 -6.91 11.23 -7.62
CA ASN A 509 -7.17 11.14 -9.05
C ASN A 509 -6.23 10.14 -9.76
N ASP A 510 -4.93 10.20 -9.46
CA ASP A 510 -3.95 9.32 -10.11
C ASP A 510 -4.09 7.86 -9.67
N LEU A 511 -4.46 7.62 -8.41
CA LEU A 511 -4.76 6.28 -7.91
C LEU A 511 -6.02 5.71 -8.58
N LEU A 512 -7.11 6.48 -8.62
CA LEU A 512 -8.36 6.07 -9.26
C LEU A 512 -8.15 5.85 -10.77
N SER A 513 -7.41 6.74 -11.43
CA SER A 513 -7.02 6.57 -12.83
C SER A 513 -6.23 5.27 -13.02
N ALA A 514 -5.21 5.00 -12.21
CA ALA A 514 -4.46 3.74 -12.31
C ALA A 514 -5.33 2.50 -12.12
N ILE A 515 -6.30 2.52 -11.19
CA ILE A 515 -7.25 1.41 -10.97
C ILE A 515 -8.17 1.25 -12.17
N SER A 516 -8.69 2.35 -12.74
CA SER A 516 -9.58 2.32 -13.91
C SER A 516 -8.93 1.72 -15.16
N LYS A 517 -7.59 1.75 -15.23
CA LYS A 517 -6.78 1.20 -16.32
C LYS A 517 -6.52 -0.31 -16.21
N ILE A 518 -6.94 -0.96 -15.12
CA ILE A 518 -6.88 -2.41 -15.02
C ILE A 518 -7.94 -3.00 -15.95
N ASN A 519 -7.56 -3.95 -16.81
CA ASN A 519 -8.54 -4.61 -17.67
C ASN A 519 -9.59 -5.42 -16.87
N LYS A 520 -10.78 -5.61 -17.45
CA LYS A 520 -11.89 -6.33 -16.80
C LYS A 520 -11.48 -7.69 -16.25
N ARG A 521 -10.76 -8.49 -17.03
CA ARG A 521 -10.31 -9.85 -16.65
C ARG A 521 -9.52 -9.86 -15.33
N ASN A 522 -8.79 -8.78 -15.05
CA ASN A 522 -7.93 -8.65 -13.89
C ASN A 522 -8.61 -8.00 -12.67
N ILE A 523 -9.88 -7.59 -12.76
CA ILE A 523 -10.60 -6.92 -11.65
C ILE A 523 -12.03 -7.44 -11.41
N SER A 524 -12.62 -8.20 -12.33
CA SER A 524 -14.05 -8.58 -12.34
C SER A 524 -14.58 -9.32 -11.10
N TYR A 525 -13.71 -9.94 -10.28
CA TYR A 525 -14.13 -10.62 -9.05
C TYR A 525 -14.12 -9.70 -7.82
N ILE A 526 -13.54 -8.51 -7.94
CA ILE A 526 -13.52 -7.49 -6.88
C ILE A 526 -14.74 -6.59 -7.10
N GLN A 527 -15.60 -6.54 -6.08
CA GLN A 527 -16.87 -5.82 -6.11
C GLN A 527 -16.78 -4.45 -5.45
N GLY A 528 -15.93 -4.29 -4.43
CA GLY A 528 -15.83 -3.02 -3.73
C GLY A 528 -14.49 -2.75 -3.05
N LEU A 529 -14.09 -1.48 -3.08
CA LEU A 529 -12.92 -0.95 -2.39
C LEU A 529 -13.33 0.03 -1.29
N ASN A 530 -12.70 -0.09 -0.12
CA ASN A 530 -12.72 0.92 0.93
C ASN A 530 -11.28 1.42 1.11
N ILE A 531 -11.01 2.70 0.85
CA ILE A 531 -9.67 3.30 0.93
C ILE A 531 -9.63 4.25 2.12
N ILE A 532 -8.71 4.04 3.04
CA ILE A 532 -8.53 4.85 4.25
C ILE A 532 -7.17 5.54 4.18
N PHE A 533 -7.19 6.87 4.22
CA PHE A 533 -5.99 7.69 4.36
C PHE A 533 -5.74 8.02 5.83
N LEU A 534 -4.52 7.85 6.31
CA LEU A 534 -4.05 8.43 7.57
C LEU A 534 -3.12 9.54 7.15
N THR A 535 -3.62 10.78 7.21
CA THR A 535 -2.95 11.89 6.53
C THR A 535 -2.92 13.16 7.36
N HIS A 536 -1.86 13.92 7.15
CA HIS A 536 -1.70 15.30 7.58
C HIS A 536 -1.79 16.28 6.40
N SER A 537 -2.14 15.80 5.22
CA SER A 537 -2.15 16.57 3.99
C SER A 537 -3.51 17.25 3.77
N PRO A 538 -3.58 18.59 3.78
CA PRO A 538 -4.78 19.30 3.35
C PRO A 538 -5.09 19.06 1.88
N TYR A 539 -4.09 18.75 1.05
CA TYR A 539 -4.27 18.49 -0.37
C TYR A 539 -5.03 17.20 -0.61
N ILE A 540 -4.73 16.13 0.15
CA ILE A 540 -5.49 14.87 0.09
C ILE A 540 -6.89 15.08 0.66
N LEU A 541 -6.98 15.80 1.79
CA LEU A 541 -8.26 16.04 2.46
C LEU A 541 -9.23 16.86 1.60
N SER A 542 -8.72 17.74 0.74
CA SER A 542 -9.52 18.51 -0.21
C SER A 542 -10.31 17.65 -1.21
N ASP A 543 -9.95 16.38 -1.40
CA ASP A 543 -10.65 15.46 -2.29
C ASP A 543 -11.61 14.52 -1.53
N ILE A 544 -11.76 14.70 -0.21
CA ILE A 544 -12.56 13.83 0.67
C ILE A 544 -13.65 14.67 1.35
N PRO A 545 -14.95 14.31 1.28
CA PRO A 545 -16.01 15.04 1.96
C PRO A 545 -15.95 14.85 3.47
N VAL A 546 -16.44 15.84 4.22
CA VAL A 546 -16.31 15.86 5.69
C VAL A 546 -17.04 14.68 6.35
N THR A 547 -18.09 14.17 5.71
CA THR A 547 -18.82 12.95 6.11
C THR A 547 -17.94 11.71 6.14
N ASN A 548 -16.81 11.72 5.42
CA ASN A 548 -15.87 10.61 5.31
C ASN A 548 -14.56 10.90 6.08
N VAL A 549 -14.56 11.89 6.98
CA VAL A 549 -13.38 12.29 7.75
C VAL A 549 -13.59 11.96 9.23
N LEU A 550 -12.72 11.11 9.77
CA LEU A 550 -12.54 10.91 11.21
C LEU A 550 -11.45 11.85 11.73
N LYS A 551 -11.81 12.79 12.60
CA LYS A 551 -10.87 13.63 13.34
C LYS A 551 -10.61 13.03 14.72
N LEU A 552 -9.34 12.93 15.07
CA LEU A 552 -8.85 12.44 16.35
C LEU A 552 -8.09 13.54 17.09
N ASP A 553 -8.46 13.77 18.35
CA ASP A 553 -7.73 14.63 19.27
C ASP A 553 -7.51 13.90 20.61
N GLU A 554 -6.25 13.78 21.03
CA GLU A 554 -5.83 13.07 22.26
C GLU A 554 -6.50 11.69 22.47
N GLY A 555 -6.64 10.92 21.38
CA GLY A 555 -7.23 9.58 21.39
C GLY A 555 -8.76 9.55 21.45
N LYS A 556 -9.44 10.69 21.25
CA LYS A 556 -10.91 10.78 21.18
C LYS A 556 -11.37 11.14 19.77
N PRO A 557 -12.43 10.50 19.26
CA PRO A 557 -13.10 10.92 18.03
C PRO A 557 -14.02 12.12 18.30
N PHE A 558 -14.09 13.07 17.37
CA PHE A 558 -14.98 14.24 17.53
C PHE A 558 -15.59 14.76 16.20
N SER A 559 -15.49 14.01 15.11
CA SER A 559 -16.09 14.39 13.82
C SER A 559 -17.59 14.66 13.92
N SER A 560 -18.06 15.67 13.17
CA SER A 560 -19.49 15.95 12.99
C SER A 560 -19.80 16.25 11.53
N ILE A 561 -21.04 15.97 11.11
CA ILE A 561 -21.57 16.37 9.80
C ILE A 561 -21.82 17.89 9.70
N ASP A 562 -21.90 18.59 10.84
CA ASP A 562 -22.11 20.04 10.91
C ASP A 562 -20.81 20.85 10.68
N GLU A 563 -19.68 20.18 10.55
CA GLU A 563 -18.39 20.83 10.26
C GLU A 563 -18.35 21.39 8.82
N PRO A 564 -17.51 22.41 8.57
CA PRO A 564 -17.27 22.90 7.21
C PRO A 564 -16.88 21.77 6.25
N GLN A 565 -17.41 21.82 5.03
CA GLN A 565 -17.08 20.84 3.99
C GLN A 565 -15.59 20.88 3.66
N THR A 566 -15.00 19.70 3.53
CA THR A 566 -13.60 19.53 3.14
C THR A 566 -13.43 19.30 1.64
N TYR A 567 -14.43 18.72 0.96
CA TYR A 567 -14.36 18.46 -0.48
C TYR A 567 -14.35 19.77 -1.29
N GLY A 568 -13.29 19.98 -2.07
CA GLY A 568 -13.04 21.21 -2.82
C GLY A 568 -12.70 22.44 -1.96
N ALA A 569 -12.42 22.25 -0.67
CA ALA A 569 -12.15 23.37 0.24
C ALA A 569 -10.81 24.05 -0.04
N ASN A 570 -10.70 25.31 0.38
CA ASN A 570 -9.42 26.01 0.31
C ASN A 570 -8.39 25.34 1.23
N ILE A 571 -7.20 25.07 0.70
CA ILE A 571 -6.10 24.43 1.44
C ILE A 571 -5.73 25.20 2.72
N TYR A 572 -5.82 26.52 2.71
CA TYR A 572 -5.55 27.34 3.89
C TYR A 572 -6.57 27.09 5.01
N ASP A 573 -7.86 26.97 4.68
CA ASP A 573 -8.93 26.69 5.64
C ASP A 573 -8.81 25.26 6.19
N LEU A 574 -8.41 24.29 5.35
CA LEU A 574 -8.16 22.92 5.83
C LEU A 574 -6.99 22.86 6.82
N LEU A 575 -5.93 23.63 6.58
CA LEU A 575 -4.80 23.76 7.49
C LEU A 575 -5.20 24.29 8.87
N THR A 576 -6.16 25.22 8.92
CA THR A 576 -6.64 25.78 10.19
C THR A 576 -7.52 24.78 10.93
N ASP A 577 -8.53 24.24 10.24
CA ASP A 577 -9.66 23.58 10.90
C ASP A 577 -9.47 22.07 11.03
N SER A 578 -8.79 21.43 10.08
CA SER A 578 -8.65 19.97 10.04
C SER A 578 -7.33 19.45 10.62
N PHE A 579 -6.28 20.28 10.63
CA PHE A 579 -4.96 19.90 11.15
C PHE A 579 -4.57 20.57 12.45
N PHE A 580 -5.52 21.30 13.06
CA PHE A 580 -5.37 21.89 14.40
C PHE A 580 -4.13 22.77 14.54
N LEU A 581 -3.72 23.42 13.45
CA LEU A 581 -2.68 24.44 13.51
C LEU A 581 -3.26 25.59 14.33
N GLY A 582 -2.56 25.95 15.42
CA GLY A 582 -3.00 27.02 16.32
C GLY A 582 -3.11 28.37 15.60
N LYS A 583 -3.43 29.42 16.38
CA LYS A 583 -3.73 30.80 15.94
C LYS A 583 -2.71 31.50 15.01
N TYR A 584 -1.61 30.87 14.60
CA TYR A 584 -0.49 31.49 13.88
C TYR A 584 -0.17 30.76 12.57
N TYR A 585 -0.04 31.53 11.47
CA TYR A 585 0.23 31.04 10.10
C TYR A 585 1.67 31.25 9.64
N ILE A 586 2.56 31.57 10.57
CA ILE A 586 3.98 31.85 10.31
C ILE A 586 4.84 30.88 11.11
N GLY A 587 6.07 30.62 10.64
CA GLY A 587 7.00 29.75 11.35
C GLY A 587 7.28 30.27 12.77
N GLU A 588 7.39 29.35 13.74
CA GLU A 588 7.49 29.69 15.17
C GLU A 588 8.72 30.57 15.47
N LYS A 589 9.84 30.35 14.76
CA LYS A 589 11.02 31.21 14.86
C LYS A 589 10.73 32.64 14.42
N ALA A 590 10.04 32.82 13.30
CA ALA A 590 9.66 34.15 12.80
C ALA A 590 8.67 34.81 13.77
N ARG A 591 7.70 34.06 14.31
CA ARG A 591 6.76 34.54 15.34
C ARG A 591 7.50 35.07 16.57
N LEU A 592 8.43 34.28 17.11
CA LEU A 592 9.25 34.65 18.26
C LEU A 592 10.16 35.84 17.96
N ASP A 593 10.72 35.94 16.76
CA ASP A 593 11.55 37.09 16.38
C ASP A 593 10.71 38.35 16.21
N ILE A 594 9.49 38.26 15.66
CA ILE A 594 8.54 39.38 15.61
C ILE A 594 8.16 39.83 17.01
N GLU A 595 7.88 38.89 17.92
CA GLU A 595 7.60 39.17 19.33
C GLU A 595 8.78 39.90 20.00
N LYS A 596 10.02 39.44 19.76
CA LYS A 596 11.23 40.12 20.21
C LYS A 596 11.40 41.50 19.61
N ILE A 597 11.13 41.69 18.31
CA ILE A 597 11.15 43.02 17.67
C ILE A 597 10.15 43.94 18.38
N ILE A 598 8.91 43.49 18.56
CA ILE A 598 7.86 44.27 19.23
C ILE A 598 8.30 44.67 20.64
N ASN A 599 8.86 43.73 21.40
CA ASN A 599 9.35 43.97 22.76
C ASN A 599 10.57 44.90 22.79
N THR A 600 11.52 44.74 21.86
CA THR A 600 12.65 45.69 21.67
C THR A 600 12.11 47.08 21.39
N LEU A 601 11.14 47.23 20.48
CA LEU A 601 10.56 48.51 20.10
C LEU A 601 9.70 49.14 21.21
N ARG A 602 9.10 48.33 22.09
CA ARG A 602 8.32 48.81 23.25
C ARG A 602 9.16 49.08 24.49
N SER A 603 10.34 48.48 24.60
CA SER A 603 11.23 48.69 25.74
C SER A 603 11.68 50.14 25.83
N THR A 604 11.68 50.72 27.01
CA THR A 604 12.20 52.06 27.30
C THR A 604 13.45 51.97 28.16
N LYS A 605 14.14 53.10 28.41
CA LYS A 605 15.32 53.12 29.30
C LYS A 605 15.01 52.58 30.71
N ASP A 606 13.78 52.79 31.17
CA ASP A 606 13.35 52.45 32.54
C ASP A 606 12.62 51.09 32.62
N LYS A 607 12.20 50.52 31.47
CA LYS A 607 11.47 49.25 31.43
C LYS A 607 11.84 48.43 30.20
N ILE A 608 12.61 47.38 30.43
CA ILE A 608 12.97 46.37 29.43
C ILE A 608 11.90 45.28 29.43
N ILE A 609 11.41 44.91 28.24
CA ILE A 609 10.43 43.85 28.04
C ILE A 609 11.15 42.65 27.41
N GLU A 610 11.22 41.54 28.14
CA GLU A 610 11.81 40.29 27.65
C GLU A 610 10.75 39.41 26.94
N PRO A 611 11.13 38.63 25.91
CA PRO A 611 12.45 38.62 25.28
C PRO A 611 12.66 39.82 24.33
N TYR A 612 13.87 40.38 24.24
CA TYR A 612 14.23 41.44 23.28
C TYR A 612 15.53 41.15 22.51
N PHE A 613 15.85 41.99 21.52
CA PHE A 613 17.12 41.99 20.80
C PHE A 613 18.05 43.05 21.36
N ASN A 614 19.23 42.65 21.85
CA ASN A 614 20.29 43.56 22.25
C ASN A 614 21.20 43.91 21.06
N GLU A 615 20.63 44.58 20.06
CA GLU A 615 21.31 44.90 18.80
C GLU A 615 21.22 46.39 18.48
N LYS A 616 22.09 46.87 17.58
CA LYS A 616 22.04 48.26 17.09
C LYS A 616 20.72 48.50 16.34
N PRO A 617 20.16 49.72 16.36
CA PRO A 617 18.91 50.03 15.66
C PRO A 617 18.92 49.66 14.17
N GLN A 618 20.04 49.80 13.48
CA GLN A 618 20.14 49.44 12.06
C GLN A 618 19.91 47.95 11.80
N GLU A 619 20.34 47.08 12.72
CA GLU A 619 20.11 45.63 12.60
C GLU A 619 18.65 45.27 12.89
N ILE A 620 18.00 45.97 13.83
CA ILE A 620 16.55 45.84 14.06
C ILE A 620 15.76 46.23 12.80
N LYS A 621 16.16 47.29 12.10
CA LYS A 621 15.52 47.71 10.84
C LYS A 621 15.63 46.61 9.77
N LYS A 622 16.84 46.08 9.55
CA LYS A 622 17.07 44.96 8.60
C LYS A 622 16.19 43.74 8.93
N ARG A 623 16.03 43.40 10.22
CA ARG A 623 15.14 42.32 10.65
C ARG A 623 13.67 42.57 10.34
N ILE A 624 13.22 43.83 10.38
CA ILE A 624 11.85 44.20 10.00
C ILE A 624 11.68 44.12 8.48
N GLU A 625 12.68 44.57 7.72
CA GLU A 625 12.62 44.62 6.24
C GLU A 625 12.48 43.24 5.59
N ILE A 626 13.06 42.19 6.18
CA ILE A 626 12.93 40.81 5.68
C ILE A 626 11.55 40.17 5.93
N ILE A 627 10.68 40.79 6.73
CA ILE A 627 9.32 40.29 6.97
C ILE A 627 8.52 40.41 5.67
N SER A 628 7.97 39.30 5.17
CA SER A 628 7.27 39.26 3.89
C SER A 628 5.89 39.93 3.93
N GLU A 629 5.17 39.80 5.05
CA GLU A 629 3.80 40.31 5.19
C GLU A 629 3.83 41.84 5.34
N ASP A 630 3.23 42.52 4.36
CA ASP A 630 3.36 43.96 4.17
C ASP A 630 2.75 44.79 5.30
N PHE A 631 1.60 44.37 5.81
CA PHE A 631 0.90 45.10 6.87
C PHE A 631 1.70 45.07 8.17
N LEU A 632 2.18 43.90 8.59
CA LEU A 632 3.00 43.68 9.76
C LEU A 632 4.34 44.41 9.63
N ARG A 633 5.03 44.27 8.50
CA ARG A 633 6.28 45.00 8.22
C ARG A 633 6.08 46.50 8.34
N THR A 634 5.02 47.04 7.74
CA THR A 634 4.72 48.47 7.77
C THR A 634 4.43 48.96 9.20
N LYS A 635 3.68 48.19 9.99
CA LYS A 635 3.42 48.53 11.40
C LYS A 635 4.70 48.52 12.24
N LEU A 636 5.57 47.54 12.06
CA LEU A 636 6.83 47.44 12.79
C LEU A 636 7.82 48.54 12.38
N LEU A 637 7.91 48.88 11.09
CA LEU A 637 8.69 50.02 10.62
C LEU A 637 8.19 51.33 11.25
N ARG A 638 6.87 51.53 11.33
CA ARG A 638 6.29 52.68 12.04
C ARG A 638 6.74 52.72 13.50
N MET A 639 6.67 51.60 14.22
CA MET A 639 7.15 51.52 15.60
C MET A 639 8.66 51.79 15.70
N TYR A 640 9.44 51.31 14.73
CA TYR A 640 10.87 51.54 14.64
C TYR A 640 11.22 53.02 14.50
N PHE A 641 10.64 53.68 13.50
CA PHE A 641 10.90 55.09 13.25
C PHE A 641 10.49 55.94 14.45
N ASN A 642 9.31 55.71 15.03
CA ASN A 642 8.87 56.41 16.23
C ASN A 642 9.86 56.30 17.41
N LYS A 643 10.60 55.19 17.52
CA LYS A 643 11.55 54.97 18.62
C LYS A 643 12.96 55.51 18.33
N TYR A 644 13.47 55.33 17.12
CA TYR A 644 14.90 55.53 16.82
C TYR A 644 15.21 56.70 15.89
N GLU A 645 14.23 57.22 15.13
CA GLU A 645 14.44 58.30 14.18
C GLU A 645 13.41 59.43 14.36
N SER A 646 13.78 60.68 14.06
CA SER A 646 12.85 61.81 14.17
C SER A 646 11.70 61.71 13.16
N ASP A 647 10.53 62.26 13.50
CA ASP A 647 9.30 62.31 12.67
C ASP A 647 9.52 62.67 11.18
N LYS A 648 10.54 63.46 10.84
CA LYS A 648 10.84 63.86 9.45
C LYS A 648 11.37 62.73 8.56
N VAL A 649 12.14 61.78 9.11
CA VAL A 649 12.64 60.63 8.32
C VAL A 649 11.51 59.63 8.09
N TYR A 650 10.68 59.42 9.12
CA TYR A 650 9.45 58.65 9.05
C TYR A 650 8.50 59.15 7.96
N GLN A 651 8.23 60.45 7.92
CA GLN A 651 7.38 61.08 6.89
C GLN A 651 7.93 60.89 5.48
N ARG A 652 9.26 61.03 5.30
CA ARG A 652 9.92 60.82 4.01
C ARG A 652 9.82 59.38 3.52
N GLU A 653 10.02 58.39 4.39
CA GLU A 653 9.89 56.98 4.01
C GLU A 653 8.44 56.57 3.71
N MET A 654 7.45 57.08 4.44
CA MET A 654 6.03 56.86 4.09
C MET A 654 5.68 57.42 2.69
N LEU A 655 6.15 58.63 2.38
CA LEU A 655 5.96 59.26 1.06
C LEU A 655 6.61 58.44 -0.06
N LEU A 656 7.84 57.95 0.14
CA LEU A 656 8.54 57.12 -0.85
C LEU A 656 7.85 55.77 -1.08
N LYS A 657 7.22 55.18 -0.06
CA LYS A 657 6.48 53.92 -0.19
C LYS A 657 5.13 54.13 -0.88
N GLN A 658 4.38 55.18 -0.51
CA GLN A 658 3.14 55.55 -1.19
C GLN A 658 3.35 55.80 -2.68
N LEU A 659 4.48 56.40 -3.07
CA LEU A 659 4.84 56.57 -4.47
C LEU A 659 5.09 55.23 -5.19
N LYS A 660 5.72 54.25 -4.54
CA LYS A 660 5.94 52.91 -5.11
C LYS A 660 4.67 52.08 -5.23
N ASP A 661 3.73 52.23 -4.29
CA ASP A 661 2.44 51.53 -4.31
C ASP A 661 1.47 52.14 -5.35
N LEU A 662 1.75 53.34 -5.87
CA LEU A 662 1.02 53.98 -6.97
C LEU A 662 1.56 53.60 -8.36
N ASP A 663 2.78 53.06 -8.43
CA ASP A 663 3.47 52.67 -9.67
C ASP A 663 3.32 51.16 -10.00
N ASN A 664 2.69 50.36 -9.11
CA ASN A 664 2.29 48.96 -9.34
C ASN A 664 0.76 48.86 -9.43
#